data_AF-A0A0Q6F1Q1-F1
#
_entry.id   AF-A0A0Q6F1Q1-F1
#
_cell.length_a   1.000
_cell.length_b   1.000
_cell.length_c   1.000
_cell.angle_alpha   90.00
_cell.angle_beta   90.00
_cell.angle_gamma   90.00
#
_symmetry.space_group_name_H-M   'P 1'
#
loop_
_entity.id
_entity.type
_entity.pdbx_description
1 polymer ?
#
loop_
_entity_poly.entity_id
_entity_poly.type
_entity_poly.pdbx_seq_one_letter_code
_entity_poly.pdbx_strand_id
1 'polypeptide(L)'
;MGIAEFRKEKLTRPIFKWAKTVMPPISKTEREAIDAGTVWWDGELFSGNPDWDRLVAMAPAKLTAEEQAFMDGPVNELCAMIDDWKIAWEDRDLPPEVWDFLKSRKFFGMIIPKEYGGLGFSNTAHSEVVRKVSSASVVAGVTVMVPNSLGPGELMLHFGTQAQRDHWMPRLADGREIPCFGLTSPEAGSDAASMTDSGIIEYGEHEGERVLGIRLNFEKRYITLGPVATVMGLAFKLYDPENHLGRGPSLGITVALIPTDTPGVRTGDRHLPQFTFFQNGPLYGKDVFIPMDWILGGEAQIGQGWRMLMTALAAGRGISLPSQSAAAAASCARFTGAYARVRTQFKTPIGLFEGIQKPLADLAANAYQIDAARRLTVAALDEGHKPSVVSAIMKAHATERMRESIVLAMDVHGGKGIIDGPKNYLGPSWRSVPIGITVEGANILTRNLMIFGQGAIRAHPYMLKELLALSEEDRETGLAEFDRHFWAHVRHSAVNAGRAMLHGWTGGLAAHAPRHTSFTSHWRQLSRFSSAFALLADMALLTLGGALKRKEMLSARLGDILAELYLLGAALKRFETEGRPEADRPLVEYVMAKGYARIGLAFDGVLANLPSRVAAGTVRALAFPLGVPFEEPSDELTAEVADILMRPSSQRDRLTPDLYLGKGRPDHPLNDLEEAFALVCEVAPIQKRMREAKIRDAEAALKAGIVTADEVARLEAAAEATARVVAVDSFAMADVSPLAAQHDRRARAEGDHADEPARREAAE
;
A
#
# COMPACT_ATOMS: atom_id res chain seq x y z
N MET A 1 -42.08 -39.90 -3.49
CA MET A 1 -41.05 -38.84 -3.53
C MET A 1 -41.42 -37.76 -2.53
N GLY A 2 -40.64 -37.63 -1.46
CA GLY A 2 -40.78 -36.48 -0.56
C GLY A 2 -40.40 -35.17 -1.25
N ILE A 3 -40.81 -34.02 -0.71
CA ILE A 3 -40.50 -32.69 -1.29
C ILE A 3 -38.98 -32.49 -1.46
N ALA A 4 -38.18 -32.94 -0.49
CA ALA A 4 -36.71 -32.87 -0.55
C ALA A 4 -36.13 -33.75 -1.67
N GLU A 5 -36.68 -34.94 -1.86
CA GLU A 5 -36.27 -35.89 -2.90
C GLU A 5 -36.69 -35.39 -4.29
N PHE A 6 -37.88 -34.77 -4.41
CA PHE A 6 -38.31 -34.08 -5.62
C PHE A 6 -37.42 -32.91 -5.98
N ARG A 7 -37.09 -32.06 -5.02
CA ARG A 7 -36.16 -30.95 -5.23
C ARG A 7 -34.80 -31.46 -5.71
N LYS A 8 -34.20 -32.42 -5.00
CA LYS A 8 -32.88 -32.97 -5.33
C LYS A 8 -32.87 -33.59 -6.74
N GLU A 9 -33.87 -34.42 -7.07
CA GLU A 9 -33.90 -35.17 -8.32
C GLU A 9 -34.35 -34.35 -9.54
N LYS A 10 -35.34 -33.45 -9.38
CA LYS A 10 -35.96 -32.74 -10.50
C LYS A 10 -35.46 -31.32 -10.70
N LEU A 11 -34.92 -30.68 -9.67
CA LEU A 11 -34.43 -29.30 -9.75
C LEU A 11 -32.90 -29.24 -9.63
N THR A 12 -32.34 -29.81 -8.57
CA THR A 12 -30.92 -29.68 -8.27
C THR A 12 -30.05 -30.52 -9.20
N ARG A 13 -30.40 -31.77 -9.49
CA ARG A 13 -29.61 -32.67 -10.35
C ARG A 13 -29.38 -32.09 -11.78
N PRO A 14 -30.38 -31.48 -12.45
CA PRO A 14 -30.15 -30.74 -13.69
C PRO A 14 -29.20 -29.53 -13.54
N ILE A 15 -29.39 -28.72 -12.50
CA ILE A 15 -28.56 -27.52 -12.23
C ILE A 15 -27.12 -27.93 -11.95
N PHE A 16 -26.89 -28.96 -11.15
CA PHE A 16 -25.57 -29.50 -10.84
C PHE A 16 -24.81 -29.93 -12.11
N LYS A 17 -25.49 -30.63 -13.03
CA LYS A 17 -24.89 -31.03 -14.31
C LYS A 17 -24.50 -29.83 -15.17
N TRP A 18 -25.38 -28.83 -15.26
CA TRP A 18 -25.10 -27.60 -15.98
C TRP A 18 -23.95 -26.81 -15.34
N ALA A 19 -23.99 -26.60 -14.02
CA ALA A 19 -22.96 -25.88 -13.26
C ALA A 19 -21.57 -26.50 -13.42
N LYS A 20 -21.45 -27.83 -13.40
CA LYS A 20 -20.19 -28.56 -13.64
C LYS A 20 -19.64 -28.35 -15.07
N THR A 21 -20.48 -27.97 -16.02
CA THR A 21 -20.08 -27.69 -17.42
C THR A 21 -19.62 -26.24 -17.60
N VAL A 22 -20.19 -25.30 -16.85
CA VAL A 22 -19.95 -23.85 -17.02
C VAL A 22 -18.91 -23.30 -16.04
N MET A 23 -18.76 -23.93 -14.87
CA MET A 23 -17.77 -23.51 -13.88
C MET A 23 -16.45 -24.25 -14.10
N PRO A 24 -15.34 -23.55 -14.35
CA PRO A 24 -14.04 -24.18 -14.51
C PRO A 24 -13.59 -24.85 -13.20
N PRO A 25 -12.83 -25.96 -13.26
CA PRO A 25 -12.23 -26.54 -12.07
C PRO A 25 -11.27 -25.54 -11.43
N ILE A 26 -11.28 -25.45 -10.09
CA ILE A 26 -10.31 -24.67 -9.33
C ILE A 26 -8.95 -25.37 -9.49
N SER A 27 -7.94 -24.64 -9.98
CA SER A 27 -6.59 -25.21 -10.09
C SER A 27 -5.98 -25.46 -8.71
N LYS A 28 -4.99 -26.35 -8.60
CA LYS A 28 -4.29 -26.59 -7.34
C LYS A 28 -3.69 -25.30 -6.75
N THR A 29 -3.07 -24.48 -7.60
CA THR A 29 -2.48 -23.19 -7.20
C THR A 29 -3.53 -22.16 -6.77
N GLU A 30 -4.71 -22.16 -7.40
CA GLU A 30 -5.83 -21.30 -7.02
C GLU A 30 -6.43 -21.73 -5.68
N ARG A 31 -6.55 -23.04 -5.42
CA ARG A 31 -6.98 -23.57 -4.13
C ARG A 31 -6.02 -23.19 -3.00
N GLU A 32 -4.72 -23.40 -3.20
CA GLU A 32 -3.69 -23.03 -2.22
C GLU A 32 -3.67 -21.53 -1.92
N ALA A 33 -3.85 -20.68 -2.94
CA ALA A 33 -3.94 -19.23 -2.77
C ALA A 33 -5.20 -18.83 -2.01
N ILE A 34 -6.33 -19.50 -2.25
CA ILE A 34 -7.54 -19.32 -1.45
C ILE A 34 -7.22 -19.73 -0.02
N ASP A 35 -6.81 -20.96 0.24
CA ASP A 35 -6.64 -21.53 1.59
C ASP A 35 -5.61 -20.79 2.48
N ALA A 36 -4.67 -20.04 1.90
CA ALA A 36 -3.67 -19.27 2.64
C ALA A 36 -4.23 -18.07 3.45
N GLY A 37 -5.41 -17.54 3.08
CA GLY A 37 -6.05 -16.41 3.78
C GLY A 37 -7.12 -16.82 4.80
N THR A 38 -7.68 -15.85 5.51
CA THR A 38 -8.95 -15.95 6.28
C THR A 38 -10.01 -15.05 5.66
N VAL A 39 -11.30 -15.33 5.93
CA VAL A 39 -12.38 -14.35 5.74
C VAL A 39 -12.67 -13.77 7.12
N TRP A 40 -12.62 -12.46 7.25
CA TRP A 40 -12.89 -11.74 8.49
C TRP A 40 -14.19 -10.94 8.31
N TRP A 41 -14.28 -9.76 8.90
CA TRP A 41 -15.40 -8.82 8.78
C TRP A 41 -15.68 -8.39 7.33
N ASP A 42 -14.69 -8.46 6.44
CA ASP A 42 -14.86 -8.23 5.01
C ASP A 42 -15.88 -9.18 4.34
N GLY A 43 -16.02 -10.40 4.84
CA GLY A 43 -17.07 -11.32 4.39
C GLY A 43 -18.49 -10.83 4.70
N GLU A 44 -18.66 -10.04 5.75
CA GLU A 44 -19.97 -9.49 6.12
C GLU A 44 -20.38 -8.36 5.17
N LEU A 45 -19.42 -7.60 4.62
CA LEU A 45 -19.67 -6.62 3.55
C LEU A 45 -20.20 -7.30 2.28
N PHE A 46 -19.65 -8.48 1.93
CA PHE A 46 -20.13 -9.31 0.83
C PHE A 46 -21.52 -9.90 1.09
N SER A 47 -21.85 -10.18 2.35
CA SER A 47 -23.15 -10.75 2.72
C SER A 47 -24.32 -9.76 2.57
N GLY A 48 -24.04 -8.48 2.42
CA GLY A 48 -25.06 -7.43 2.35
C GLY A 48 -25.73 -7.11 3.68
N ASN A 49 -25.15 -7.56 4.80
CA ASN A 49 -25.64 -7.33 6.16
C ASN A 49 -24.48 -7.25 7.18
N PRO A 50 -23.60 -6.25 7.06
CA PRO A 50 -22.45 -6.09 7.96
C PRO A 50 -22.87 -5.83 9.41
N ASP A 51 -22.20 -6.48 10.35
CA ASP A 51 -22.32 -6.21 11.78
C ASP A 51 -21.37 -5.07 12.16
N TRP A 52 -21.92 -3.85 12.14
CA TRP A 52 -21.17 -2.66 12.52
C TRP A 52 -20.90 -2.59 14.03
N ASP A 53 -21.74 -3.19 14.87
CA ASP A 53 -21.53 -3.22 16.32
C ASP A 53 -20.28 -4.04 16.64
N ARG A 54 -20.11 -5.18 15.96
CA ARG A 54 -18.88 -5.98 16.02
C ARG A 54 -17.66 -5.21 15.53
N LEU A 55 -17.78 -4.48 14.42
CA LEU A 55 -16.67 -3.66 13.91
C LEU A 55 -16.24 -2.60 14.92
N VAL A 56 -17.20 -1.87 15.51
CA VAL A 56 -16.91 -0.79 16.48
C VAL A 56 -16.34 -1.36 17.78
N ALA A 57 -16.82 -2.53 18.23
CA ALA A 57 -16.35 -3.21 19.44
C ALA A 57 -14.92 -3.79 19.32
N MET A 58 -14.43 -3.99 18.11
CA MET A 58 -13.09 -4.52 17.86
C MET A 58 -12.00 -3.63 18.48
N ALA A 59 -11.04 -4.27 19.16
CA ALA A 59 -9.94 -3.60 19.81
C ALA A 59 -9.13 -2.77 18.79
N PRO A 60 -8.72 -1.54 19.15
CA PRO A 60 -7.90 -0.74 18.26
C PRO A 60 -6.45 -1.22 18.24
N ALA A 61 -5.78 -0.98 17.12
CA ALA A 61 -4.33 -1.10 17.00
C ALA A 61 -3.66 -0.23 18.07
N LYS A 62 -2.82 -0.83 18.91
CA LYS A 62 -2.15 -0.14 20.01
C LYS A 62 -0.75 -0.71 20.24
N LEU A 63 0.21 0.18 20.39
CA LEU A 63 1.58 -0.18 20.79
C LEU A 63 1.62 -0.55 22.28
N THR A 64 2.39 -1.58 22.59
CA THR A 64 2.84 -1.87 23.96
C THR A 64 3.83 -0.79 24.42
N ALA A 65 4.11 -0.75 25.72
CA ALA A 65 5.08 0.21 26.28
C ALA A 65 6.50 0.04 25.71
N GLU A 66 6.90 -1.21 25.42
CA GLU A 66 8.20 -1.51 24.81
C GLU A 66 8.27 -1.05 23.35
N GLU A 67 7.22 -1.31 22.58
CA GLU A 67 7.14 -0.85 21.19
C GLU A 67 7.08 0.68 21.11
N GLN A 68 6.34 1.33 22.02
CA GLN A 68 6.34 2.79 22.12
C GLN A 68 7.72 3.34 22.48
N ALA A 69 8.44 2.72 23.42
CA ALA A 69 9.81 3.10 23.74
C ALA A 69 10.76 2.94 22.54
N PHE A 70 10.55 1.93 21.68
CA PHE A 70 11.29 1.78 20.44
C PHE A 70 10.99 2.89 19.44
N MET A 71 9.71 3.28 19.30
CA MET A 71 9.27 4.40 18.47
C MET A 71 9.82 5.75 18.93
N ASP A 72 9.96 5.93 20.24
CA ASP A 72 10.40 7.18 20.87
C ASP A 72 11.93 7.32 20.92
N GLY A 73 12.66 6.20 20.94
CA GLY A 73 14.12 6.17 20.92
C GLY A 73 14.67 5.76 19.53
N PRO A 74 14.98 4.47 19.32
CA PRO A 74 15.62 3.97 18.10
C PRO A 74 15.05 4.48 16.78
N VAL A 75 13.72 4.57 16.63
CA VAL A 75 13.11 5.04 15.38
C VAL A 75 13.36 6.54 15.15
N ASN A 76 13.25 7.36 16.20
CA ASN A 76 13.57 8.78 16.10
C ASN A 76 15.05 9.00 15.78
N GLU A 77 15.94 8.23 16.41
CA GLU A 77 17.38 8.28 16.17
C GLU A 77 17.70 7.90 14.72
N LEU A 78 17.13 6.81 14.20
CA LEU A 78 17.27 6.44 12.79
C LEU A 78 16.82 7.56 11.86
N CYS A 79 15.63 8.15 12.07
CA CYS A 79 15.15 9.24 11.22
C CYS A 79 16.08 10.47 11.25
N ALA A 80 16.70 10.76 12.40
CA ALA A 80 17.65 11.87 12.53
C ALA A 80 18.99 11.61 11.83
N MET A 81 19.39 10.34 11.65
CA MET A 81 20.61 9.96 10.92
C MET A 81 20.44 10.04 9.40
N ILE A 82 19.21 10.14 8.89
CA ILE A 82 18.93 10.05 7.45
C ILE A 82 19.06 11.41 6.78
N ASP A 83 19.89 11.44 5.73
CA ASP A 83 19.91 12.51 4.74
C ASP A 83 19.55 11.96 3.35
N ASP A 84 18.28 12.14 2.96
CA ASP A 84 17.76 11.60 1.71
C ASP A 84 18.36 12.27 0.47
N TRP A 85 18.78 13.55 0.57
CA TRP A 85 19.49 14.20 -0.53
C TRP A 85 20.87 13.59 -0.73
N LYS A 86 21.62 13.42 0.37
CA LYS A 86 22.93 12.76 0.35
C LYS A 86 22.84 11.33 -0.17
N ILE A 87 21.87 10.55 0.31
CA ILE A 87 21.58 9.19 -0.16
C ILE A 87 21.32 9.16 -1.66
N ALA A 88 20.52 10.09 -2.19
CA ALA A 88 20.13 10.06 -3.60
C ALA A 88 21.22 10.58 -4.55
N TRP A 89 22.00 11.59 -4.15
CA TRP A 89 22.89 12.32 -5.07
C TRP A 89 24.37 12.07 -4.84
N GLU A 90 24.79 11.81 -3.59
CA GLU A 90 26.19 11.56 -3.25
C GLU A 90 26.46 10.07 -3.08
N ASP A 91 25.84 9.45 -2.07
CA ASP A 91 26.21 8.11 -1.61
C ASP A 91 25.62 7.00 -2.49
N ARG A 92 24.42 7.23 -3.04
CA ARG A 92 23.63 6.25 -3.82
C ARG A 92 23.36 4.96 -3.01
N ASP A 93 23.35 5.07 -1.70
CA ASP A 93 23.12 4.00 -0.72
C ASP A 93 22.79 4.63 0.64
N LEU A 94 22.36 3.82 1.60
CA LEU A 94 22.39 4.24 2.99
C LEU A 94 23.85 4.31 3.49
N PRO A 95 24.22 5.31 4.29
CA PRO A 95 25.55 5.40 4.88
C PRO A 95 25.90 4.18 5.75
N PRO A 96 27.17 3.78 5.86
CA PRO A 96 27.60 2.63 6.68
C PRO A 96 27.11 2.68 8.12
N GLU A 97 27.16 3.86 8.76
CA GLU A 97 26.67 4.07 10.12
C GLU A 97 25.17 3.84 10.27
N VAL A 98 24.38 4.11 9.22
CA VAL A 98 22.94 3.82 9.19
C VAL A 98 22.72 2.31 9.06
N TRP A 99 23.48 1.62 8.21
CA TRP A 99 23.44 0.16 8.13
C TRP A 99 23.78 -0.53 9.46
N ASP A 100 24.85 -0.07 10.12
CA ASP A 100 25.26 -0.60 11.42
C ASP A 100 24.24 -0.32 12.51
N PHE A 101 23.60 0.86 12.47
CA PHE A 101 22.51 1.21 13.37
C PHE A 101 21.30 0.30 13.19
N LEU A 102 20.88 0.06 11.94
CA LEU A 102 19.77 -0.84 11.61
C LEU A 102 20.00 -2.25 12.17
N LYS A 103 21.21 -2.78 12.02
CA LYS A 103 21.60 -4.10 12.54
C LYS A 103 21.63 -4.13 14.07
N SER A 104 22.38 -3.21 14.68
CA SER A 104 22.59 -3.18 16.14
C SER A 104 21.31 -2.91 16.93
N ARG A 105 20.37 -2.14 16.36
CA ARG A 105 19.04 -1.90 16.94
C ARG A 105 17.97 -2.89 16.48
N LYS A 106 18.33 -3.91 15.71
CA LYS A 106 17.47 -5.03 15.29
C LYS A 106 16.26 -4.61 14.43
N PHE A 107 16.43 -3.59 13.59
CA PHE A 107 15.40 -3.20 12.62
C PHE A 107 15.09 -4.32 11.61
N PHE A 108 16.00 -5.25 11.37
CA PHE A 108 15.76 -6.43 10.50
C PHE A 108 15.08 -7.60 11.22
N GLY A 109 14.96 -7.54 12.55
CA GLY A 109 14.43 -8.60 13.39
C GLY A 109 13.19 -8.20 14.18
N MET A 110 12.38 -7.26 13.69
CA MET A 110 11.22 -6.75 14.44
C MET A 110 10.20 -7.86 14.69
N ILE A 111 9.87 -8.64 13.66
CA ILE A 111 8.89 -9.74 13.76
C ILE A 111 9.46 -11.02 14.36
N ILE A 112 10.78 -11.11 14.50
CA ILE A 112 11.45 -12.33 14.99
C ILE A 112 11.20 -12.45 16.50
N PRO A 113 10.71 -13.60 17.00
CA PRO A 113 10.46 -13.82 18.42
C PRO A 113 11.71 -13.60 19.27
N LYS A 114 11.50 -13.13 20.50
CA LYS A 114 12.57 -12.82 21.45
C LYS A 114 13.42 -14.03 21.82
N GLU A 115 12.87 -15.24 21.77
CA GLU A 115 13.62 -16.49 22.01
C GLU A 115 14.75 -16.71 21.00
N TYR A 116 14.60 -16.19 19.77
CA TYR A 116 15.63 -16.17 18.75
C TYR A 116 16.42 -14.85 18.74
N GLY A 117 16.27 -14.00 19.76
CA GLY A 117 16.98 -12.73 19.88
C GLY A 117 16.40 -11.57 19.08
N GLY A 118 15.23 -11.71 18.46
CA GLY A 118 14.51 -10.59 17.82
C GLY A 118 13.74 -9.71 18.79
N LEU A 119 12.91 -8.81 18.27
CA LEU A 119 12.10 -7.89 19.09
C LEU A 119 10.70 -8.44 19.42
N GLY A 120 10.17 -9.35 18.60
CA GLY A 120 8.83 -9.93 18.79
C GLY A 120 7.70 -8.91 18.73
N PHE A 121 7.84 -7.89 17.88
CA PHE A 121 6.88 -6.80 17.73
C PHE A 121 5.61 -7.25 17.01
N SER A 122 4.50 -6.61 17.38
CA SER A 122 3.19 -6.72 16.75
C SER A 122 3.18 -6.19 15.31
N ASN A 123 2.14 -6.54 14.55
CA ASN A 123 1.91 -5.96 13.22
C ASN A 123 1.65 -4.45 13.32
N THR A 124 1.00 -4.00 14.41
CA THR A 124 0.84 -2.57 14.69
C THR A 124 2.21 -1.88 14.82
N ALA A 125 3.14 -2.41 15.60
CA ALA A 125 4.47 -1.81 15.75
C ALA A 125 5.27 -1.84 14.45
N HIS A 126 5.25 -2.95 13.69
CA HIS A 126 5.85 -2.99 12.36
C HIS A 126 5.28 -1.88 11.46
N SER A 127 3.96 -1.69 11.45
CA SER A 127 3.29 -0.67 10.66
C SER A 127 3.69 0.76 11.05
N GLU A 128 3.73 1.08 12.34
CA GLU A 128 4.11 2.42 12.81
C GLU A 128 5.60 2.73 12.56
N VAL A 129 6.49 1.74 12.76
CA VAL A 129 7.92 1.89 12.44
C VAL A 129 8.09 2.20 10.95
N VAL A 130 7.49 1.39 10.06
CA VAL A 130 7.61 1.60 8.61
C VAL A 130 7.02 2.94 8.20
N ARG A 131 5.87 3.33 8.76
CA ARG A 131 5.25 4.64 8.47
C ARG A 131 6.19 5.78 8.82
N LYS A 132 6.74 5.78 10.04
CA LYS A 132 7.61 6.87 10.52
C LYS A 132 8.92 6.94 9.75
N VAL A 133 9.59 5.81 9.55
CA VAL A 133 10.84 5.77 8.76
C VAL A 133 10.61 6.20 7.32
N SER A 134 9.50 5.76 6.70
CA SER A 134 9.16 6.14 5.32
C SER A 134 8.86 7.64 5.15
N SER A 135 8.45 8.33 6.22
CA SER A 135 8.28 9.78 6.19
C SER A 135 9.61 10.55 6.21
N ALA A 136 10.69 9.91 6.67
CA ALA A 136 12.05 10.46 6.61
C ALA A 136 12.76 10.08 5.30
N SER A 137 12.67 8.82 4.88
CA SER A 137 13.22 8.35 3.60
C SER A 137 12.54 7.08 3.12
N VAL A 138 12.17 7.06 1.84
CA VAL A 138 11.64 5.86 1.18
C VAL A 138 12.70 4.76 1.10
N VAL A 139 13.98 5.12 0.89
CA VAL A 139 15.10 4.17 0.83
C VAL A 139 15.25 3.43 2.15
N ALA A 140 15.27 4.16 3.27
CA ALA A 140 15.34 3.56 4.60
C ALA A 140 14.08 2.74 4.91
N GLY A 141 12.89 3.26 4.55
CA GLY A 141 11.62 2.57 4.75
C GLY A 141 11.59 1.20 4.05
N VAL A 142 12.01 1.13 2.79
CA VAL A 142 12.12 -0.12 2.02
C VAL A 142 13.14 -1.08 2.64
N THR A 143 14.29 -0.55 3.07
CA THR A 143 15.36 -1.36 3.68
C THR A 143 14.92 -1.99 5.00
N VAL A 144 14.13 -1.29 5.81
CA VAL A 144 13.55 -1.81 7.06
C VAL A 144 12.39 -2.78 6.80
N MET A 145 11.50 -2.48 5.86
CA MET A 145 10.26 -3.25 5.72
C MET A 145 10.46 -4.65 5.12
N VAL A 146 11.40 -4.83 4.20
CA VAL A 146 11.51 -6.08 3.42
C VAL A 146 11.93 -7.28 4.29
N PRO A 147 12.96 -7.18 5.16
CA PRO A 147 13.31 -8.28 6.06
C PRO A 147 12.17 -8.71 7.01
N ASN A 148 11.22 -7.80 7.29
CA ASN A 148 10.11 -8.00 8.23
C ASN A 148 8.76 -8.32 7.56
N SER A 149 8.74 -8.49 6.24
CA SER A 149 7.54 -8.87 5.49
C SER A 149 7.90 -10.01 4.53
N LEU A 150 8.34 -9.69 3.32
CA LEU A 150 8.65 -10.65 2.26
C LEU A 150 9.97 -11.42 2.43
N GLY A 151 10.41 -11.65 3.67
CA GLY A 151 11.72 -12.19 3.98
C GLY A 151 11.73 -13.69 4.31
N PRO A 152 12.89 -14.37 4.16
CA PRO A 152 13.21 -15.63 4.82
C PRO A 152 12.83 -15.68 6.29
N GLY A 153 12.85 -14.56 7.03
CA GLY A 153 12.43 -14.50 8.43
C GLY A 153 10.97 -14.94 8.65
N GLU A 154 10.02 -14.37 7.91
CA GLU A 154 8.60 -14.74 8.01
C GLU A 154 8.37 -16.19 7.58
N LEU A 155 8.98 -16.61 6.47
CA LEU A 155 8.85 -17.99 5.98
C LEU A 155 9.46 -19.00 6.95
N MET A 156 10.61 -18.70 7.54
CA MET A 156 11.29 -19.54 8.51
C MET A 156 10.47 -19.71 9.80
N LEU A 157 9.79 -18.65 10.24
CA LEU A 157 8.86 -18.71 11.37
C LEU A 157 7.71 -19.68 11.13
N HIS A 158 7.10 -19.62 9.96
CA HIS A 158 5.91 -20.41 9.66
C HIS A 158 6.19 -21.84 9.21
N PHE A 159 7.29 -22.05 8.48
CA PHE A 159 7.51 -23.31 7.75
C PHE A 159 8.87 -23.95 8.00
N GLY A 160 9.81 -23.25 8.63
CA GLY A 160 11.15 -23.79 8.90
C GLY A 160 11.13 -25.06 9.76
N THR A 161 12.18 -25.87 9.67
CA THR A 161 12.43 -26.90 10.69
C THR A 161 12.97 -26.25 11.97
N GLN A 162 12.99 -26.97 13.09
CA GLN A 162 13.56 -26.42 14.32
C GLN A 162 15.06 -26.11 14.15
N ALA A 163 15.81 -27.02 13.54
CA ALA A 163 17.23 -26.82 13.26
C ALA A 163 17.48 -25.57 12.37
N GLN A 164 16.64 -25.37 11.34
CA GLN A 164 16.74 -24.18 10.50
C GLN A 164 16.40 -22.90 11.28
N ARG A 165 15.36 -22.92 12.13
CA ARG A 165 15.02 -21.77 12.98
C ARG A 165 16.16 -21.41 13.92
N ASP A 166 16.71 -22.41 14.63
CA ASP A 166 17.79 -22.22 15.59
C ASP A 166 19.06 -21.66 14.91
N HIS A 167 19.32 -22.05 13.66
CA HIS A 167 20.44 -21.54 12.89
C HIS A 167 20.21 -20.12 12.34
N TRP A 168 19.10 -19.91 11.62
CA TRP A 168 18.89 -18.71 10.81
C TRP A 168 18.28 -17.55 11.59
N MET A 169 17.30 -17.81 12.45
CA MET A 169 16.53 -16.75 13.10
C MET A 169 17.41 -15.81 13.94
N PRO A 170 18.36 -16.30 14.77
CA PRO A 170 19.25 -15.41 15.52
C PRO A 170 20.18 -14.57 14.65
N ARG A 171 20.52 -15.04 13.44
CA ARG A 171 21.41 -14.30 12.53
C ARG A 171 20.68 -13.26 11.70
N LEU A 172 19.43 -13.55 11.35
CA LEU A 172 18.53 -12.59 10.73
C LEU A 172 18.14 -11.49 11.73
N ALA A 173 17.95 -11.83 13.01
CA ALA A 173 17.53 -10.89 14.05
C ALA A 173 18.52 -9.76 14.32
N ASP A 174 19.82 -10.06 14.35
CA ASP A 174 20.89 -9.10 14.60
C ASP A 174 21.59 -8.61 13.32
N GLY A 175 21.09 -9.03 12.15
CA GLY A 175 21.58 -8.57 10.85
C GLY A 175 22.99 -9.05 10.48
N ARG A 176 23.50 -10.10 11.14
CA ARG A 176 24.65 -10.88 10.63
C ARG A 176 24.33 -11.44 9.25
N GLU A 177 23.10 -11.89 9.07
CA GLU A 177 22.56 -12.28 7.78
C GLU A 177 21.59 -11.21 7.27
N ILE A 178 21.86 -10.69 6.08
CA ILE A 178 20.96 -9.79 5.35
C ILE A 178 20.19 -10.62 4.33
N PRO A 179 18.87 -10.79 4.51
CA PRO A 179 18.09 -11.59 3.59
C PRO A 179 17.68 -10.82 2.32
N CYS A 180 17.54 -11.55 1.22
CA CYS A 180 16.72 -11.16 0.09
C CYS A 180 15.80 -12.30 -0.36
N PHE A 181 14.86 -12.02 -1.26
CA PHE A 181 13.90 -13.01 -1.74
C PHE A 181 13.80 -13.06 -3.27
N GLY A 182 14.37 -14.11 -3.86
CA GLY A 182 14.39 -14.38 -5.30
C GLY A 182 13.11 -15.05 -5.79
N LEU A 183 12.07 -14.26 -6.06
CA LEU A 183 10.83 -14.74 -6.69
C LEU A 183 10.80 -14.46 -8.19
N THR A 184 10.86 -13.19 -8.56
CA THR A 184 10.64 -12.70 -9.93
C THR A 184 11.77 -13.11 -10.86
N SER A 185 11.39 -13.69 -12.01
CA SER A 185 12.30 -14.11 -13.08
C SER A 185 12.07 -13.22 -14.32
N PRO A 186 13.00 -13.19 -15.29
CA PRO A 186 12.83 -12.42 -16.53
C PRO A 186 11.49 -12.64 -17.23
N GLU A 187 11.01 -13.89 -17.24
CA GLU A 187 9.78 -14.31 -17.93
C GLU A 187 8.54 -14.34 -17.01
N ALA A 188 8.71 -14.19 -15.68
CA ALA A 188 7.65 -14.38 -14.69
C ALA A 188 7.65 -13.27 -13.62
N GLY A 189 6.62 -12.42 -13.66
CA GLY A 189 6.35 -11.37 -12.67
C GLY A 189 4.97 -11.54 -12.03
N SER A 190 3.95 -10.93 -12.65
CA SER A 190 2.55 -11.06 -12.23
C SER A 190 2.06 -12.50 -12.16
N ASP A 191 2.47 -13.33 -13.12
CA ASP A 191 2.26 -14.78 -13.11
C ASP A 191 3.49 -15.48 -12.51
N ALA A 192 3.71 -15.30 -11.20
CA ALA A 192 4.89 -15.85 -10.54
C ALA A 192 4.96 -17.40 -10.59
N ALA A 193 3.84 -18.09 -10.81
CA ALA A 193 3.80 -19.54 -10.90
C ALA A 193 4.45 -20.08 -12.20
N SER A 194 4.60 -19.25 -13.23
CA SER A 194 5.23 -19.63 -14.50
C SER A 194 6.75 -19.49 -14.52
N MET A 195 7.39 -19.18 -13.38
CA MET A 195 8.86 -19.08 -13.27
C MET A 195 9.61 -20.21 -13.98
N THR A 196 10.76 -19.89 -14.58
CA THR A 196 11.58 -20.83 -15.35
C THR A 196 12.78 -21.35 -14.59
N ASP A 197 13.06 -20.80 -13.41
CA ASP A 197 14.13 -21.26 -12.53
C ASP A 197 13.89 -22.71 -12.12
N SER A 198 14.95 -23.51 -12.20
CA SER A 198 14.86 -24.97 -12.09
C SER A 198 15.84 -25.52 -11.05
N GLY A 199 15.39 -26.56 -10.36
CA GLY A 199 16.21 -27.42 -9.52
C GLY A 199 16.05 -28.87 -9.95
N ILE A 200 17.16 -29.57 -10.15
CA ILE A 200 17.19 -31.00 -10.49
C ILE A 200 17.76 -31.75 -9.30
N ILE A 201 17.00 -32.70 -8.76
CA ILE A 201 17.51 -33.61 -7.72
C ILE A 201 18.52 -34.55 -8.36
N GLU A 202 19.74 -34.54 -7.82
CA GLU A 202 20.84 -35.41 -8.25
C GLU A 202 21.84 -35.62 -7.11
N TYR A 203 22.70 -36.63 -7.24
CA TYR A 203 23.83 -36.80 -6.32
C TYR A 203 24.97 -35.86 -6.71
N GLY A 204 25.51 -35.15 -5.71
CA GLY A 204 26.66 -34.26 -5.87
C GLY A 204 27.56 -34.30 -4.63
N GLU A 205 28.60 -33.49 -4.64
CA GLU A 205 29.52 -33.34 -3.52
C GLU A 205 29.12 -32.13 -2.68
N HIS A 206 29.02 -32.32 -1.36
CA HIS A 206 28.83 -31.25 -0.39
C HIS A 206 29.70 -31.55 0.84
N GLU A 207 30.52 -30.59 1.26
CA GLU A 207 31.46 -30.74 2.39
C GLU A 207 32.37 -31.99 2.29
N GLY A 208 32.72 -32.41 1.06
CA GLY A 208 33.56 -33.58 0.80
C GLY A 208 32.83 -34.92 0.85
N GLU A 209 31.51 -34.93 1.07
CA GLU A 209 30.67 -36.12 1.05
C GLU A 209 29.76 -36.14 -0.18
N ARG A 210 29.51 -37.35 -0.72
CA ARG A 210 28.54 -37.54 -1.80
C ARG A 210 27.13 -37.62 -1.21
N VAL A 211 26.34 -36.58 -1.41
CA VAL A 211 24.99 -36.45 -0.87
C VAL A 211 23.96 -36.30 -1.99
N LEU A 212 22.71 -36.65 -1.69
CA LEU A 212 21.58 -36.25 -2.53
C LEU A 212 21.33 -34.75 -2.31
N GLY A 213 21.24 -33.99 -3.40
CA GLY A 213 21.03 -32.55 -3.36
C GLY A 213 20.27 -32.06 -4.59
N ILE A 214 20.36 -30.76 -4.84
CA ILE A 214 19.66 -30.07 -5.92
C ILE A 214 20.67 -29.24 -6.68
N ARG A 215 20.78 -29.47 -7.99
CA ARG A 215 21.47 -28.56 -8.89
C ARG A 215 20.50 -27.51 -9.43
N LEU A 216 20.79 -26.25 -9.15
CA LEU A 216 19.96 -25.10 -9.44
C LEU A 216 20.51 -24.29 -10.61
N ASN A 217 19.60 -23.83 -11.47
CA ASN A 217 19.84 -22.82 -12.47
C ASN A 217 18.74 -21.77 -12.38
N PHE A 218 19.14 -20.51 -12.16
CA PHE A 218 18.20 -19.43 -11.92
C PHE A 218 18.71 -18.07 -12.41
N GLU A 219 17.76 -17.23 -12.81
CA GLU A 219 17.97 -15.82 -13.11
C GLU A 219 16.82 -15.04 -12.49
N LYS A 220 17.14 -14.23 -11.49
CA LYS A 220 16.16 -13.42 -10.77
C LYS A 220 16.39 -11.95 -11.07
N ARG A 221 15.29 -11.22 -11.16
CA ARG A 221 15.27 -9.79 -11.52
C ARG A 221 14.53 -8.98 -10.48
N TYR A 222 15.01 -7.76 -10.25
CA TYR A 222 14.42 -6.77 -9.34
C TYR A 222 14.39 -7.21 -7.86
N ILE A 223 15.43 -7.89 -7.40
CA ILE A 223 15.47 -8.42 -6.04
C ILE A 223 15.98 -7.34 -5.08
N THR A 224 15.08 -6.87 -4.22
CA THR A 224 15.41 -5.93 -3.14
C THR A 224 16.37 -6.58 -2.16
N LEU A 225 17.36 -5.80 -1.71
CA LEU A 225 18.54 -6.20 -0.93
C LEU A 225 19.50 -7.17 -1.63
N GLY A 226 19.18 -7.69 -2.81
CA GLY A 226 20.01 -8.68 -3.53
C GLY A 226 21.51 -8.36 -3.64
N PRO A 227 21.93 -7.12 -3.96
CA PRO A 227 23.35 -6.77 -4.07
C PRO A 227 24.16 -6.88 -2.77
N VAL A 228 23.49 -6.75 -1.62
CA VAL A 228 24.12 -6.75 -0.28
C VAL A 228 23.68 -7.93 0.57
N ALA A 229 22.84 -8.82 0.03
CA ALA A 229 22.32 -9.96 0.74
C ALA A 229 23.42 -11.00 0.98
N THR A 230 23.42 -11.58 2.17
CA THR A 230 24.30 -12.70 2.56
C THR A 230 23.56 -14.03 2.45
N VAL A 231 22.22 -13.99 2.45
CA VAL A 231 21.37 -15.17 2.26
C VAL A 231 20.17 -14.82 1.37
N MET A 232 19.78 -15.73 0.48
CA MET A 232 18.62 -15.59 -0.39
C MET A 232 17.59 -16.70 -0.14
N GLY A 233 16.34 -16.33 0.04
CA GLY A 233 15.22 -17.24 -0.16
C GLY A 233 14.95 -17.36 -1.65
N LEU A 234 15.09 -18.55 -2.23
CA LEU A 234 14.94 -18.78 -3.66
C LEU A 234 13.74 -19.69 -3.94
N ALA A 235 12.79 -19.22 -4.77
CA ALA A 235 11.72 -20.04 -5.31
C ALA A 235 12.11 -20.58 -6.70
N PHE A 236 11.92 -21.88 -6.92
CA PHE A 236 12.21 -22.57 -8.18
C PHE A 236 11.28 -23.77 -8.40
N LYS A 237 11.18 -24.25 -9.64
CA LYS A 237 10.49 -25.51 -9.98
C LYS A 237 11.44 -26.68 -9.77
N LEU A 238 11.05 -27.62 -8.92
CA LEU A 238 11.86 -28.79 -8.59
C LEU A 238 11.46 -30.01 -9.43
N TYR A 239 12.48 -30.68 -9.96
CA TYR A 239 12.37 -31.87 -10.80
C TYR A 239 13.23 -33.01 -10.22
N ASP A 240 12.75 -34.23 -10.36
CA ASP A 240 13.43 -35.45 -9.89
C ASP A 240 13.40 -36.50 -11.02
N PRO A 241 14.18 -36.30 -12.10
CA PRO A 241 14.09 -37.12 -13.30
C PRO A 241 14.42 -38.60 -13.06
N GLU A 242 15.32 -38.88 -12.10
CA GLU A 242 15.68 -40.24 -11.68
C GLU A 242 14.74 -40.79 -10.59
N ASN A 243 13.75 -39.99 -10.16
CA ASN A 243 12.75 -40.33 -9.17
C ASN A 243 13.35 -40.86 -7.85
N HIS A 244 14.44 -40.23 -7.40
CA HIS A 244 15.13 -40.55 -6.15
C HIS A 244 14.19 -40.53 -4.93
N LEU A 245 13.17 -39.66 -4.94
CA LEU A 245 12.19 -39.51 -3.85
C LEU A 245 10.92 -40.35 -4.05
N GLY A 246 10.75 -41.05 -5.18
CA GLY A 246 9.54 -41.84 -5.46
C GLY A 246 8.27 -41.00 -5.69
N ARG A 247 8.38 -39.68 -5.92
CA ARG A 247 7.27 -38.72 -6.03
C ARG A 247 6.99 -38.25 -7.46
N GLY A 248 7.65 -38.85 -8.45
CA GLY A 248 7.53 -38.53 -9.87
C GLY A 248 8.50 -37.42 -10.32
N PRO A 249 8.58 -37.16 -11.63
CA PRO A 249 9.65 -36.33 -12.21
C PRO A 249 9.49 -34.82 -11.98
N SER A 250 8.30 -34.34 -11.60
CA SER A 250 8.02 -32.93 -11.36
C SER A 250 7.35 -32.78 -10.00
N LEU A 251 8.01 -32.05 -9.11
CA LEU A 251 7.64 -31.96 -7.70
C LEU A 251 6.96 -30.63 -7.35
N GLY A 252 6.97 -29.66 -8.27
CA GLY A 252 6.32 -28.36 -8.11
C GLY A 252 7.25 -27.26 -7.59
N ILE A 253 6.67 -26.12 -7.24
CA ILE A 253 7.43 -24.96 -6.74
C ILE A 253 7.92 -25.27 -5.32
N THR A 254 9.22 -25.09 -5.11
CA THR A 254 9.90 -25.31 -3.83
C THR A 254 10.71 -24.06 -3.47
N VAL A 255 10.90 -23.83 -2.18
CA VAL A 255 11.71 -22.71 -1.67
C VAL A 255 12.92 -23.28 -0.93
N ALA A 256 14.10 -22.74 -1.20
CA ALA A 256 15.32 -23.03 -0.44
C ALA A 256 15.91 -21.74 0.13
N LEU A 257 16.68 -21.86 1.19
CA LEU A 257 17.46 -20.76 1.75
C LEU A 257 18.94 -20.99 1.47
N ILE A 258 19.58 -20.07 0.75
CA ILE A 258 20.88 -20.28 0.11
C ILE A 258 21.80 -19.12 0.48
N PRO A 259 22.96 -19.35 1.14
CA PRO A 259 24.02 -18.36 1.28
C PRO A 259 24.46 -17.80 -0.08
N THR A 260 24.64 -16.49 -0.19
CA THR A 260 24.95 -15.85 -1.48
C THR A 260 26.38 -16.09 -1.95
N ASP A 261 27.25 -16.62 -1.10
CA ASP A 261 28.61 -17.06 -1.40
C ASP A 261 28.70 -18.53 -1.89
N THR A 262 27.55 -19.22 -1.99
CA THR A 262 27.49 -20.59 -2.51
C THR A 262 28.10 -20.66 -3.93
N PRO A 263 29.01 -21.63 -4.23
CA PRO A 263 29.62 -21.75 -5.55
C PRO A 263 28.60 -21.78 -6.69
N GLY A 264 28.86 -20.99 -7.74
CA GLY A 264 27.99 -20.84 -8.91
C GLY A 264 26.93 -19.72 -8.78
N VAL A 265 26.76 -19.14 -7.58
CA VAL A 265 25.93 -17.94 -7.37
C VAL A 265 26.71 -16.69 -7.79
N ARG A 266 26.02 -15.73 -8.42
CA ARG A 266 26.54 -14.41 -8.74
C ARG A 266 25.55 -13.32 -8.35
N THR A 267 26.00 -12.37 -7.54
CA THR A 267 25.25 -11.21 -7.05
C THR A 267 26.13 -9.94 -7.11
N GLY A 268 25.62 -8.81 -6.62
CA GLY A 268 26.39 -7.55 -6.48
C GLY A 268 26.08 -6.48 -7.52
N ASP A 269 25.54 -6.85 -8.68
CA ASP A 269 25.06 -5.88 -9.68
C ASP A 269 23.87 -5.08 -9.12
N ARG A 270 23.79 -3.78 -9.40
CA ARG A 270 22.70 -2.90 -8.92
C ARG A 270 21.83 -2.40 -10.07
N HIS A 271 20.51 -2.42 -9.84
CA HIS A 271 19.55 -1.66 -10.64
C HIS A 271 19.45 -0.21 -10.13
N LEU A 272 18.89 0.67 -10.96
CA LEU A 272 18.61 2.08 -10.64
C LEU A 272 17.09 2.34 -10.68
N PRO A 273 16.35 2.11 -9.57
CA PRO A 273 14.89 2.21 -9.57
C PRO A 273 14.45 3.67 -9.47
N GLN A 274 14.26 4.34 -10.61
CA GLN A 274 13.76 5.74 -10.66
C GLN A 274 14.54 6.70 -9.74
N PHE A 275 15.87 6.57 -9.67
CA PHE A 275 16.74 7.34 -8.75
C PHE A 275 16.34 7.23 -7.26
N THR A 276 15.68 6.15 -6.87
CA THR A 276 15.40 5.78 -5.48
C THR A 276 16.36 4.66 -5.09
N PHE A 277 17.49 5.01 -4.46
CA PHE A 277 18.68 4.15 -4.34
C PHE A 277 18.64 3.13 -3.20
N PHE A 278 17.49 2.48 -2.94
CA PHE A 278 17.48 1.28 -2.10
C PHE A 278 18.21 0.13 -2.82
N GLN A 279 18.76 -0.81 -2.04
CA GLN A 279 19.48 -1.94 -2.62
C GLN A 279 18.52 -2.79 -3.44
N ASN A 280 18.79 -2.92 -4.74
CA ASN A 280 18.02 -3.73 -5.67
C ASN A 280 18.94 -4.22 -6.78
N GLY A 281 18.86 -5.49 -7.12
CA GLY A 281 19.73 -6.10 -8.12
C GLY A 281 19.23 -7.43 -8.63
N PRO A 282 19.82 -7.95 -9.70
CA PRO A 282 19.59 -9.31 -10.14
C PRO A 282 20.35 -10.33 -9.29
N LEU A 283 19.89 -11.58 -9.30
CA LEU A 283 20.62 -12.73 -8.76
C LEU A 283 20.74 -13.78 -9.86
N TYR A 284 21.91 -14.39 -10.00
CA TYR A 284 22.15 -15.44 -10.97
C TYR A 284 22.71 -16.68 -10.29
N GLY A 285 22.35 -17.84 -10.82
CA GLY A 285 22.92 -19.12 -10.43
C GLY A 285 23.04 -20.03 -11.64
N LYS A 286 24.23 -20.59 -11.82
CA LYS A 286 24.48 -21.61 -12.83
C LYS A 286 25.14 -22.81 -12.18
N ASP A 287 24.50 -23.97 -12.35
CA ASP A 287 24.94 -25.24 -11.78
C ASP A 287 25.27 -25.16 -10.27
N VAL A 288 24.44 -24.42 -9.53
CA VAL A 288 24.59 -24.24 -8.07
C VAL A 288 24.10 -25.50 -7.37
N PHE A 289 24.98 -26.22 -6.68
CA PHE A 289 24.60 -27.41 -5.93
C PHE A 289 24.29 -27.07 -4.47
N ILE A 290 23.11 -27.46 -3.99
CA ILE A 290 22.70 -27.32 -2.58
C ILE A 290 22.26 -28.67 -2.01
N PRO A 291 22.53 -28.96 -0.73
CA PRO A 291 22.02 -30.16 -0.07
C PRO A 291 20.49 -30.08 0.15
N MET A 292 19.84 -31.23 0.31
CA MET A 292 18.37 -31.31 0.46
C MET A 292 17.84 -30.64 1.73
N ASP A 293 18.65 -30.51 2.78
CA ASP A 293 18.27 -29.89 4.05
C ASP A 293 18.19 -28.34 3.99
N TRP A 294 18.67 -27.74 2.91
CA TRP A 294 18.50 -26.30 2.64
C TRP A 294 17.11 -25.95 2.10
N ILE A 295 16.30 -26.95 1.70
CA ILE A 295 14.89 -26.74 1.40
C ILE A 295 14.21 -26.20 2.65
N LEU A 296 13.49 -25.09 2.52
CA LEU A 296 12.82 -24.45 3.65
C LEU A 296 11.74 -25.40 4.19
N GLY A 297 11.88 -25.79 5.45
CA GLY A 297 11.02 -26.78 6.11
C GLY A 297 11.30 -28.24 5.72
N GLY A 298 12.39 -28.50 5.00
CA GLY A 298 12.88 -29.83 4.63
C GLY A 298 12.07 -30.51 3.53
N GLU A 299 12.38 -31.80 3.30
CA GLU A 299 11.79 -32.61 2.22
C GLU A 299 10.25 -32.66 2.25
N ALA A 300 9.65 -32.59 3.45
CA ALA A 300 8.21 -32.56 3.64
C ALA A 300 7.52 -31.35 2.99
N GLN A 301 8.25 -30.25 2.78
CA GLN A 301 7.74 -29.02 2.16
C GLN A 301 8.00 -28.93 0.65
N ILE A 302 8.59 -29.95 0.04
CA ILE A 302 8.75 -30.01 -1.42
C ILE A 302 7.39 -29.87 -2.11
N GLY A 303 7.32 -28.93 -3.05
CA GLY A 303 6.12 -28.62 -3.82
C GLY A 303 5.11 -27.71 -3.10
N GLN A 304 5.40 -27.27 -1.86
CA GLN A 304 4.56 -26.36 -1.08
C GLN A 304 4.96 -24.89 -1.22
N GLY A 305 5.94 -24.57 -2.07
CA GLY A 305 6.48 -23.22 -2.21
C GLY A 305 5.44 -22.20 -2.62
N TRP A 306 4.47 -22.55 -3.47
CA TRP A 306 3.40 -21.60 -3.85
C TRP A 306 2.54 -21.16 -2.66
N ARG A 307 2.15 -22.10 -1.78
CA ARG A 307 1.43 -21.80 -0.54
C ARG A 307 2.24 -20.89 0.38
N MET A 308 3.55 -21.13 0.50
CA MET A 308 4.46 -20.28 1.28
C MET A 308 4.49 -18.85 0.74
N LEU A 309 4.64 -18.71 -0.59
CA LEU A 309 4.67 -17.42 -1.28
C LEU A 309 3.38 -16.63 -1.07
N MET A 310 2.22 -17.27 -1.22
CA MET A 310 0.93 -16.60 -1.01
C MET A 310 0.72 -16.15 0.44
N THR A 311 1.32 -16.87 1.40
CA THR A 311 1.28 -16.48 2.82
C THR A 311 2.11 -15.23 3.08
N ALA A 312 3.38 -15.20 2.63
CA ALA A 312 4.28 -14.05 2.88
C ALA A 312 3.84 -12.77 2.15
N LEU A 313 3.31 -12.89 0.93
CA LEU A 313 2.78 -11.73 0.18
C LEU A 313 1.61 -11.04 0.90
N ALA A 314 0.89 -11.73 1.78
CA ALA A 314 -0.22 -11.12 2.52
C ALA A 314 0.29 -10.06 3.52
N ALA A 315 1.41 -10.31 4.21
CA ALA A 315 1.99 -9.37 5.17
C ALA A 315 2.48 -8.09 4.49
N GLY A 316 3.22 -8.21 3.38
CA GLY A 316 3.71 -7.04 2.61
C GLY A 316 2.56 -6.15 2.08
N ARG A 317 1.45 -6.78 1.65
CA ARG A 317 0.24 -6.09 1.16
C ARG A 317 -0.60 -5.46 2.27
N GLY A 318 -0.67 -6.10 3.43
CA GLY A 318 -1.50 -5.67 4.57
C GLY A 318 -0.82 -4.67 5.51
N ILE A 319 0.51 -4.64 5.54
CA ILE A 319 1.29 -3.85 6.49
C ILE A 319 2.18 -2.84 5.78
N SER A 320 3.17 -3.30 5.02
CA SER A 320 4.31 -2.47 4.60
C SER A 320 3.94 -1.37 3.60
N LEU A 321 3.38 -1.73 2.43
CA LEU A 321 2.98 -0.74 1.42
C LEU A 321 1.86 0.22 1.90
N PRO A 322 0.83 -0.25 2.64
CA PRO A 322 -0.15 0.65 3.26
C PRO A 322 0.48 1.65 4.24
N SER A 323 1.48 1.22 5.02
CA SER A 323 2.19 2.08 5.98
C SER A 323 3.00 3.16 5.29
N GLN A 324 3.76 2.81 4.24
CA GLN A 324 4.48 3.79 3.41
C GLN A 324 3.50 4.75 2.72
N SER A 325 2.38 4.23 2.20
CA SER A 325 1.34 5.05 1.56
C SER A 325 0.69 6.05 2.53
N ALA A 326 0.42 5.61 3.76
CA ALA A 326 -0.10 6.47 4.83
C ALA A 326 0.90 7.56 5.21
N ALA A 327 2.20 7.23 5.28
CA ALA A 327 3.26 8.19 5.54
C ALA A 327 3.31 9.28 4.48
N ALA A 328 3.31 8.89 3.20
CA ALA A 328 3.34 9.81 2.08
C ALA A 328 2.09 10.69 1.99
N ALA A 329 0.89 10.13 2.15
CA ALA A 329 -0.36 10.90 2.12
C ALA A 329 -0.44 11.93 3.26
N ALA A 330 -0.08 11.52 4.48
CA ALA A 330 -0.04 12.42 5.63
C ALA A 330 1.04 13.51 5.47
N SER A 331 2.22 13.16 4.95
CA SER A 331 3.29 14.12 4.64
C SER A 331 2.83 15.15 3.60
N CYS A 332 2.18 14.70 2.52
CA CYS A 332 1.60 15.58 1.51
C CYS A 332 0.58 16.55 2.13
N ALA A 333 -0.31 16.08 3.01
CA ALA A 333 -1.27 16.94 3.71
C ALA A 333 -0.57 17.96 4.63
N ARG A 334 0.41 17.52 5.45
CA ARG A 334 1.16 18.39 6.38
C ARG A 334 1.90 19.51 5.64
N PHE A 335 2.70 19.11 4.65
CA PHE A 335 3.65 19.99 3.99
C PHE A 335 2.94 20.93 3.03
N THR A 336 2.00 20.41 2.25
CA THR A 336 1.23 21.22 1.29
C THR A 336 0.30 22.19 1.98
N GLY A 337 -0.33 21.80 3.09
CA GLY A 337 -1.10 22.71 3.93
C GLY A 337 -0.29 23.89 4.44
N ALA A 338 0.91 23.60 4.98
CA ALA A 338 1.82 24.63 5.44
C ALA A 338 2.30 25.53 4.29
N TYR A 339 2.73 24.94 3.18
CA TYR A 339 3.20 25.68 2.01
C TYR A 339 2.09 26.57 1.42
N ALA A 340 0.86 26.06 1.34
CA ALA A 340 -0.29 26.80 0.83
C ALA A 340 -0.67 28.01 1.71
N ARG A 341 -0.37 27.93 3.01
CA ARG A 341 -0.50 29.05 3.95
C ARG A 341 0.63 30.06 3.81
N VAL A 342 1.86 29.59 3.65
CA VAL A 342 3.08 30.41 3.62
C VAL A 342 3.27 31.13 2.28
N ARG A 343 3.05 30.42 1.16
CA ARG A 343 3.24 30.97 -0.17
C ARG A 343 2.14 31.98 -0.51
N THR A 344 2.56 33.18 -0.90
CA THR A 344 1.67 34.27 -1.33
C THR A 344 1.79 34.51 -2.84
N GLN A 345 0.66 34.56 -3.55
CA GLN A 345 0.54 35.08 -4.91
C GLN A 345 -0.69 35.96 -5.06
N PHE A 346 -0.62 36.93 -5.97
CA PHE A 346 -1.67 37.95 -6.12
C PHE A 346 -2.04 38.63 -4.79
N LYS A 347 -1.05 38.76 -3.88
CA LYS A 347 -1.16 39.36 -2.53
C LYS A 347 -2.02 38.55 -1.54
N THR A 348 -2.26 37.28 -1.82
CA THR A 348 -3.05 36.37 -0.98
C THR A 348 -2.31 35.04 -0.79
N PRO A 349 -2.35 34.43 0.42
CA PRO A 349 -1.94 33.04 0.59
C PRO A 349 -2.61 32.13 -0.44
N ILE A 350 -1.84 31.26 -1.11
CA ILE A 350 -2.34 30.50 -2.25
C ILE A 350 -3.48 29.53 -1.87
N GLY A 351 -3.50 29.02 -0.64
CA GLY A 351 -4.56 28.12 -0.19
C GLY A 351 -5.92 28.79 0.01
N LEU A 352 -6.03 30.11 -0.13
CA LEU A 352 -7.31 30.83 -0.15
C LEU A 352 -7.96 30.89 -1.55
N PHE A 353 -7.26 30.44 -2.60
CA PHE A 353 -7.88 30.27 -3.92
C PHE A 353 -8.67 28.97 -3.97
N GLU A 354 -9.93 29.01 -4.40
CA GLU A 354 -10.82 27.83 -4.47
C GLU A 354 -10.20 26.67 -5.26
N GLY A 355 -9.48 26.98 -6.35
CA GLY A 355 -8.75 25.98 -7.13
C GLY A 355 -7.64 25.24 -6.37
N ILE A 356 -7.13 25.79 -5.27
CA ILE A 356 -6.16 25.14 -4.37
C ILE A 356 -6.87 24.46 -3.19
N GLN A 357 -8.01 24.98 -2.75
CA GLN A 357 -8.78 24.39 -1.64
C GLN A 357 -9.22 22.96 -1.95
N LYS A 358 -9.66 22.68 -3.19
CA LYS A 358 -10.06 21.32 -3.59
C LYS A 358 -8.93 20.30 -3.43
N PRO A 359 -7.72 20.50 -4.02
CA PRO A 359 -6.56 19.66 -3.74
C PRO A 359 -6.23 19.51 -2.25
N LEU A 360 -6.27 20.60 -1.47
CA LEU A 360 -5.97 20.54 -0.03
C LEU A 360 -6.98 19.66 0.74
N ALA A 361 -8.27 19.78 0.41
CA ALA A 361 -9.30 18.94 1.03
C ALA A 361 -9.12 17.46 0.69
N ASP A 362 -8.79 17.14 -0.57
CA ASP A 362 -8.49 15.77 -0.99
C ASP A 362 -7.25 15.21 -0.29
N LEU A 363 -6.21 16.02 -0.07
CA LEU A 363 -5.03 15.62 0.70
C LEU A 363 -5.39 15.25 2.14
N ALA A 364 -6.17 16.08 2.82
CA ALA A 364 -6.63 15.80 4.18
C ALA A 364 -7.48 14.52 4.23
N ALA A 365 -8.40 14.36 3.28
CA ALA A 365 -9.28 13.20 3.19
C ALA A 365 -8.51 11.90 2.95
N ASN A 366 -7.54 11.90 2.03
CA ASN A 366 -6.68 10.75 1.75
C ASN A 366 -5.84 10.38 2.96
N ALA A 367 -5.23 11.36 3.65
CA ALA A 367 -4.47 11.12 4.87
C ALA A 367 -5.34 10.47 5.97
N TYR A 368 -6.56 10.96 6.18
CA TYR A 368 -7.48 10.40 7.17
C TYR A 368 -7.93 8.98 6.82
N GLN A 369 -8.37 8.77 5.56
CA GLN A 369 -8.97 7.52 5.09
C GLN A 369 -7.96 6.37 5.04
N ILE A 370 -6.75 6.60 4.50
CA ILE A 370 -5.72 5.56 4.43
C ILE A 370 -5.26 5.17 5.83
N ASP A 371 -5.04 6.15 6.72
CA ASP A 371 -4.59 5.87 8.09
C ASP A 371 -5.63 5.09 8.89
N ALA A 372 -6.91 5.44 8.75
CA ALA A 372 -8.01 4.71 9.38
C ALA A 372 -8.06 3.23 8.93
N ALA A 373 -7.96 3.00 7.63
CA ALA A 373 -8.01 1.65 7.05
C ALA A 373 -6.76 0.82 7.37
N ARG A 374 -5.58 1.44 7.39
CA ARG A 374 -4.32 0.82 7.82
C ARG A 374 -4.42 0.35 9.26
N ARG A 375 -4.84 1.23 10.19
CA ARG A 375 -5.00 0.90 11.61
C ARG A 375 -6.00 -0.24 11.83
N LEU A 376 -7.11 -0.25 11.08
CA LEU A 376 -8.08 -1.34 11.13
C LEU A 376 -7.49 -2.66 10.62
N THR A 377 -6.73 -2.62 9.53
CA THR A 377 -6.09 -3.82 8.95
C THR A 377 -5.10 -4.43 9.94
N VAL A 378 -4.22 -3.64 10.53
CA VAL A 378 -3.19 -4.16 11.46
C VAL A 378 -3.78 -4.63 12.78
N ALA A 379 -4.87 -4.01 13.26
CA ALA A 379 -5.62 -4.52 14.40
C ALA A 379 -6.16 -5.93 14.13
N ALA A 380 -6.65 -6.19 12.90
CA ALA A 380 -7.16 -7.52 12.54
C ALA A 380 -6.03 -8.55 12.45
N LEU A 381 -4.86 -8.15 11.93
CA LEU A 381 -3.67 -8.99 11.89
C LEU A 381 -3.17 -9.34 13.29
N ASP A 382 -3.21 -8.40 14.23
CA ASP A 382 -2.84 -8.63 15.63
C ASP A 382 -3.81 -9.55 16.37
N GLU A 383 -5.08 -9.61 15.97
CA GLU A 383 -6.05 -10.62 16.43
C GLU A 383 -5.84 -12.01 15.78
N GLY A 384 -4.85 -12.16 14.90
CA GLY A 384 -4.50 -13.41 14.22
C GLY A 384 -5.27 -13.67 12.92
N HIS A 385 -6.05 -12.71 12.43
CA HIS A 385 -6.67 -12.82 11.12
C HIS A 385 -5.64 -12.66 9.99
N LYS A 386 -5.91 -13.26 8.83
CA LYS A 386 -5.10 -13.11 7.60
C LYS A 386 -6.01 -12.68 6.43
N PRO A 387 -6.60 -11.48 6.49
CA PRO A 387 -7.65 -11.08 5.54
C PRO A 387 -7.06 -10.75 4.17
N SER A 388 -7.01 -11.74 3.27
CA SER A 388 -6.33 -11.62 1.97
C SER A 388 -6.98 -10.60 1.03
N VAL A 389 -8.32 -10.49 1.05
CA VAL A 389 -9.06 -9.49 0.26
C VAL A 389 -8.79 -8.08 0.78
N VAL A 390 -8.83 -7.88 2.10
CA VAL A 390 -8.50 -6.59 2.72
C VAL A 390 -7.06 -6.19 2.42
N SER A 391 -6.11 -7.13 2.47
CA SER A 391 -4.71 -6.87 2.13
C SER A 391 -4.57 -6.42 0.67
N ALA A 392 -5.33 -7.02 -0.26
CA ALA A 392 -5.38 -6.58 -1.65
C ALA A 392 -6.03 -5.19 -1.82
N ILE A 393 -7.11 -4.90 -1.08
CA ILE A 393 -7.74 -3.58 -1.04
C ILE A 393 -6.73 -2.54 -0.58
N MET A 394 -6.07 -2.79 0.56
CA MET A 394 -5.09 -1.86 1.11
C MET A 394 -3.91 -1.66 0.17
N LYS A 395 -3.37 -2.71 -0.44
CA LYS A 395 -2.29 -2.57 -1.42
C LYS A 395 -2.68 -1.66 -2.59
N ALA A 396 -3.84 -1.91 -3.21
CA ALA A 396 -4.23 -1.17 -4.40
C ALA A 396 -4.72 0.25 -4.07
N HIS A 397 -5.61 0.39 -3.10
CA HIS A 397 -6.27 1.68 -2.81
C HIS A 397 -5.41 2.62 -1.97
N ALA A 398 -4.53 2.11 -1.10
CA ALA A 398 -3.61 2.98 -0.36
C ALA A 398 -2.53 3.55 -1.30
N THR A 399 -1.92 2.71 -2.14
CA THR A 399 -0.87 3.18 -3.08
C THR A 399 -1.44 4.07 -4.18
N GLU A 400 -2.69 3.84 -4.60
CA GLU A 400 -3.42 4.75 -5.49
C GLU A 400 -3.61 6.13 -4.88
N ARG A 401 -4.14 6.21 -3.66
CA ARG A 401 -4.35 7.49 -2.98
C ARG A 401 -3.04 8.18 -2.61
N MET A 402 -1.98 7.41 -2.31
CA MET A 402 -0.62 7.95 -2.20
C MET A 402 -0.20 8.65 -3.50
N ARG A 403 -0.38 7.99 -4.66
CA ARG A 403 -0.09 8.59 -5.97
C ARG A 403 -0.89 9.87 -6.18
N GLU A 404 -2.20 9.84 -5.95
CA GLU A 404 -3.06 11.03 -6.06
C GLU A 404 -2.58 12.16 -5.16
N SER A 405 -2.28 11.87 -3.89
CA SER A 405 -1.80 12.86 -2.93
C SER A 405 -0.47 13.50 -3.35
N ILE A 406 0.48 12.70 -3.84
CA ILE A 406 1.76 13.22 -4.31
C ILE A 406 1.58 14.08 -5.58
N VAL A 407 0.73 13.67 -6.53
CA VAL A 407 0.41 14.48 -7.72
C VAL A 407 -0.19 15.83 -7.32
N LEU A 408 -1.18 15.84 -6.43
CA LEU A 408 -1.81 17.08 -5.95
C LEU A 408 -0.81 17.97 -5.21
N ALA A 409 0.04 17.38 -4.35
CA ALA A 409 1.06 18.12 -3.63
C ALA A 409 2.06 18.79 -4.57
N MET A 410 2.53 18.08 -5.60
CA MET A 410 3.45 18.62 -6.61
C MET A 410 2.83 19.80 -7.36
N ASP A 411 1.56 19.68 -7.74
CA ASP A 411 0.85 20.75 -8.48
C ASP A 411 0.70 22.02 -7.62
N VAL A 412 0.30 21.88 -6.34
CA VAL A 412 0.18 23.02 -5.42
C VAL A 412 1.54 23.68 -5.13
N HIS A 413 2.63 22.91 -5.06
CA HIS A 413 3.98 23.46 -4.87
C HIS A 413 4.54 24.12 -6.15
N GLY A 414 4.08 23.69 -7.32
CA GLY A 414 4.49 24.21 -8.62
C GLY A 414 6.00 24.08 -8.84
N GLY A 415 6.64 25.19 -9.22
CA GLY A 415 8.09 25.25 -9.47
C GLY A 415 8.95 24.66 -8.34
N LYS A 416 8.55 24.84 -7.07
CA LYS A 416 9.30 24.30 -5.92
C LYS A 416 9.34 22.77 -5.91
N GLY A 417 8.25 22.11 -6.31
CA GLY A 417 8.17 20.66 -6.32
C GLY A 417 9.02 20.01 -7.41
N ILE A 418 9.25 20.71 -8.52
CA ILE A 418 9.95 20.17 -9.70
C ILE A 418 11.46 20.47 -9.74
N ILE A 419 11.96 21.41 -8.94
CA ILE A 419 13.40 21.68 -8.83
C ILE A 419 13.99 20.76 -7.77
N ASP A 420 14.85 19.83 -8.18
CA ASP A 420 15.57 18.95 -7.26
C ASP A 420 16.64 19.72 -6.48
N GLY A 421 16.75 19.42 -5.19
CA GLY A 421 17.71 20.01 -4.26
C GLY A 421 17.43 19.58 -2.81
N PRO A 422 18.35 19.85 -1.86
CA PRO A 422 18.12 19.62 -0.43
C PRO A 422 16.81 20.25 0.09
N LYS A 423 16.32 21.33 -0.52
CA LYS A 423 15.07 22.02 -0.14
C LYS A 423 13.80 21.39 -0.72
N ASN A 424 13.92 20.35 -1.55
CA ASN A 424 12.78 19.66 -2.15
C ASN A 424 12.41 18.39 -1.37
N TYR A 425 11.52 18.55 -0.40
CA TYR A 425 11.00 17.47 0.43
C TYR A 425 9.92 16.59 -0.24
N LEU A 426 9.52 16.87 -1.50
CA LEU A 426 8.52 16.07 -2.23
C LEU A 426 9.15 15.18 -3.33
N GLY A 427 10.26 15.62 -3.92
CA GLY A 427 10.92 14.98 -5.06
C GLY A 427 11.19 13.49 -4.87
N PRO A 428 11.79 13.05 -3.74
CA PRO A 428 12.03 11.62 -3.50
C PRO A 428 10.76 10.78 -3.48
N SER A 429 9.73 11.26 -2.78
CA SER A 429 8.42 10.58 -2.73
C SER A 429 7.80 10.50 -4.12
N TRP A 430 7.83 11.59 -4.91
CA TRP A 430 7.35 11.64 -6.29
C TRP A 430 8.00 10.57 -7.19
N ARG A 431 9.33 10.48 -7.16
CA ARG A 431 10.08 9.48 -7.95
C ARG A 431 9.76 8.04 -7.55
N SER A 432 9.45 7.81 -6.27
CA SER A 432 9.19 6.47 -5.76
C SER A 432 7.79 5.92 -6.08
N VAL A 433 6.82 6.78 -6.43
CA VAL A 433 5.42 6.39 -6.63
C VAL A 433 5.23 5.20 -7.57
N PRO A 434 5.89 5.15 -8.76
CA PRO A 434 5.70 4.03 -9.69
C PRO A 434 6.08 2.68 -9.09
N ILE A 435 7.01 2.65 -8.13
CA ILE A 435 7.45 1.42 -7.48
C ILE A 435 6.31 0.83 -6.65
N GLY A 436 5.72 1.62 -5.74
CA GLY A 436 4.67 1.16 -4.81
C GLY A 436 3.40 0.65 -5.52
N ILE A 437 3.00 1.25 -6.65
CA ILE A 437 1.85 0.79 -7.43
C ILE A 437 2.15 -0.49 -8.24
N THR A 438 3.42 -0.85 -8.42
CA THR A 438 3.87 -1.95 -9.31
C THR A 438 4.23 -3.21 -8.54
N VAL A 439 5.01 -3.09 -7.47
CA VAL A 439 5.50 -4.24 -6.68
C VAL A 439 4.39 -4.87 -5.84
N GLU A 440 4.66 -6.05 -5.26
CA GLU A 440 3.70 -6.83 -4.45
C GLU A 440 2.40 -7.19 -5.20
N GLY A 441 2.49 -7.28 -6.53
CA GLY A 441 1.37 -7.44 -7.47
C GLY A 441 0.85 -6.10 -7.95
N ALA A 442 1.01 -5.80 -9.24
CA ALA A 442 0.65 -4.49 -9.79
C ALA A 442 -0.81 -4.12 -9.52
N ASN A 443 -1.10 -2.83 -9.25
CA ASN A 443 -2.45 -2.35 -8.94
C ASN A 443 -3.48 -2.78 -9.98
N ILE A 444 -3.09 -2.88 -11.26
CA ILE A 444 -3.95 -3.38 -12.33
C ILE A 444 -4.39 -4.82 -12.05
N LEU A 445 -3.46 -5.73 -11.77
CA LEU A 445 -3.81 -7.12 -11.46
C LEU A 445 -4.59 -7.21 -10.14
N THR A 446 -4.14 -6.52 -9.09
CA THR A 446 -4.78 -6.55 -7.78
C THR A 446 -6.24 -6.07 -7.86
N ARG A 447 -6.47 -4.92 -8.49
CA ARG A 447 -7.80 -4.33 -8.65
C ARG A 447 -8.72 -5.16 -9.54
N ASN A 448 -8.23 -5.60 -10.70
CA ASN A 448 -9.10 -6.25 -11.68
C ASN A 448 -9.37 -7.73 -11.35
N LEU A 449 -8.43 -8.44 -10.70
CA LEU A 449 -8.50 -9.89 -10.52
C LEU A 449 -8.61 -10.31 -9.05
N MET A 450 -7.83 -9.72 -8.15
CA MET A 450 -7.71 -10.22 -6.78
C MET A 450 -8.85 -9.76 -5.86
N ILE A 451 -9.15 -8.46 -5.82
CA ILE A 451 -10.09 -7.89 -4.83
C ILE A 451 -11.48 -8.51 -4.96
N PHE A 452 -12.05 -8.51 -6.17
CA PHE A 452 -13.38 -9.08 -6.39
C PHE A 452 -13.32 -10.45 -7.07
N GLY A 453 -12.58 -10.61 -8.17
CA GLY A 453 -12.58 -11.87 -8.93
C GLY A 453 -12.27 -13.10 -8.08
N GLN A 454 -11.13 -13.08 -7.37
CA GLN A 454 -10.75 -14.13 -6.41
C GLN A 454 -11.39 -13.92 -5.04
N GLY A 455 -11.48 -12.66 -4.58
CA GLY A 455 -12.05 -12.33 -3.27
C GLY A 455 -13.52 -12.69 -3.12
N ALA A 456 -14.35 -12.56 -4.15
CA ALA A 456 -15.76 -12.92 -4.12
C ALA A 456 -15.97 -14.43 -3.98
N ILE A 457 -15.12 -15.27 -4.59
CA ILE A 457 -15.21 -16.72 -4.42
C ILE A 457 -15.03 -17.09 -2.95
N ARG A 458 -14.07 -16.44 -2.28
CA ARG A 458 -13.68 -16.71 -0.91
C ARG A 458 -14.62 -16.08 0.12
N ALA A 459 -14.92 -14.80 -0.05
CA ALA A 459 -15.67 -14.00 0.92
C ALA A 459 -17.20 -14.16 0.78
N HIS A 460 -17.70 -14.65 -0.36
CA HIS A 460 -19.12 -14.96 -0.49
C HIS A 460 -19.48 -16.20 0.36
N PRO A 461 -20.57 -16.17 1.15
CA PRO A 461 -20.86 -17.21 2.15
C PRO A 461 -21.07 -18.64 1.59
N TYR A 462 -21.41 -18.76 0.30
CA TYR A 462 -21.79 -20.03 -0.34
C TYR A 462 -20.98 -20.41 -1.59
N MET A 463 -20.28 -19.47 -2.24
CA MET A 463 -19.69 -19.73 -3.58
C MET A 463 -18.58 -20.79 -3.51
N LEU A 464 -17.64 -20.65 -2.57
CA LEU A 464 -16.57 -21.64 -2.39
C LEU A 464 -17.14 -23.02 -2.04
N LYS A 465 -18.17 -23.09 -1.20
CA LYS A 465 -18.80 -24.36 -0.78
C LYS A 465 -19.45 -25.07 -1.96
N GLU A 466 -20.14 -24.33 -2.84
CA GLU A 466 -20.73 -24.87 -4.06
C GLU A 466 -19.68 -25.35 -5.05
N LEU A 467 -18.59 -24.60 -5.24
CA LEU A 467 -17.49 -25.00 -6.11
C LEU A 467 -16.76 -26.25 -5.60
N LEU A 468 -16.55 -26.36 -4.29
CA LEU A 468 -16.00 -27.55 -3.67
C LEU A 468 -16.93 -28.76 -3.85
N ALA A 469 -18.24 -28.59 -3.64
CA ALA A 469 -19.22 -29.65 -3.86
C ALA A 469 -19.28 -30.14 -5.33
N LEU A 470 -19.05 -29.26 -6.29
CA LEU A 470 -18.96 -29.63 -7.72
C LEU A 470 -17.66 -30.35 -8.09
N SER A 471 -16.60 -30.05 -7.34
CA SER A 471 -15.26 -30.63 -7.50
C SER A 471 -15.09 -31.93 -6.73
N GLU A 472 -16.10 -32.37 -5.98
CA GLU A 472 -16.11 -33.63 -5.24
C GLU A 472 -16.03 -34.83 -6.20
N GLU A 473 -15.22 -35.82 -5.82
CA GLU A 473 -15.00 -37.03 -6.61
C GLU A 473 -16.23 -37.95 -6.53
N ASP A 474 -16.80 -38.10 -5.33
CA ASP A 474 -18.07 -38.80 -5.15
C ASP A 474 -19.25 -37.93 -5.58
N ARG A 475 -19.88 -38.35 -6.68
CA ARG A 475 -20.96 -37.63 -7.33
C ARG A 475 -22.22 -37.49 -6.47
N GLU A 476 -22.56 -38.47 -5.65
CA GLU A 476 -23.79 -38.41 -4.83
C GLU A 476 -23.58 -37.56 -3.59
N THR A 477 -22.38 -37.62 -2.97
CA THR A 477 -21.96 -36.69 -1.92
C THR A 477 -21.88 -35.25 -2.43
N GLY A 478 -21.22 -35.02 -3.57
CA GLY A 478 -21.15 -33.70 -4.20
C GLY A 478 -22.52 -33.13 -4.56
N LEU A 479 -23.45 -33.96 -5.07
CA LEU A 479 -24.82 -33.53 -5.35
C LEU A 479 -25.60 -33.17 -4.08
N ALA A 480 -25.43 -33.91 -2.99
CA ALA A 480 -26.09 -33.63 -1.71
C ALA A 480 -25.58 -32.33 -1.06
N GLU A 481 -24.26 -32.14 -1.06
CA GLU A 481 -23.63 -30.91 -0.57
C GLU A 481 -24.02 -29.70 -1.43
N PHE A 482 -24.01 -29.85 -2.76
CA PHE A 482 -24.44 -28.79 -3.66
C PHE A 482 -25.92 -28.43 -3.46
N ASP A 483 -26.82 -29.41 -3.30
CA ASP A 483 -28.24 -29.15 -2.97
C ASP A 483 -28.38 -28.30 -1.71
N ARG A 484 -27.64 -28.64 -0.66
CA ARG A 484 -27.67 -27.90 0.60
C ARG A 484 -27.20 -26.46 0.44
N HIS A 485 -26.03 -26.25 -0.17
CA HIS A 485 -25.43 -24.91 -0.27
C HIS A 485 -26.13 -24.03 -1.30
N PHE A 486 -26.51 -24.58 -2.46
CA PHE A 486 -27.20 -23.84 -3.51
C PHE A 486 -28.54 -23.29 -3.06
N TRP A 487 -29.38 -24.08 -2.38
CA TRP A 487 -30.67 -23.58 -1.90
C TRP A 487 -30.52 -22.61 -0.71
N ALA A 488 -29.47 -22.75 0.09
CA ALA A 488 -29.12 -21.76 1.10
C ALA A 488 -28.68 -20.43 0.48
N HIS A 489 -27.92 -20.48 -0.62
CA HIS A 489 -27.53 -19.33 -1.43
C HIS A 489 -28.76 -18.65 -2.07
N VAL A 490 -29.67 -19.40 -2.71
CA VAL A 490 -30.91 -18.83 -3.26
C VAL A 490 -31.72 -18.10 -2.19
N ARG A 491 -31.84 -18.67 -0.98
CA ARG A 491 -32.49 -18.01 0.15
C ARG A 491 -31.73 -16.74 0.57
N HIS A 492 -30.40 -16.79 0.63
CA HIS A 492 -29.55 -15.64 0.94
C HIS A 492 -29.76 -14.50 -0.05
N SER A 493 -29.70 -14.78 -1.35
CA SER A 493 -29.92 -13.80 -2.41
C SER A 493 -31.34 -13.21 -2.37
N ALA A 494 -32.36 -14.01 -2.08
CA ALA A 494 -33.74 -13.52 -1.92
C ALA A 494 -33.89 -12.56 -0.72
N VAL A 495 -33.25 -12.88 0.41
CA VAL A 495 -33.22 -12.00 1.59
C VAL A 495 -32.45 -10.72 1.29
N ASN A 496 -31.32 -10.80 0.60
CA ASN A 496 -30.54 -9.63 0.18
C ASN A 496 -31.31 -8.76 -0.80
N ALA A 497 -32.06 -9.34 -1.74
CA ALA A 497 -32.93 -8.60 -2.65
C ALA A 497 -34.02 -7.83 -1.89
N GLY A 498 -34.69 -8.47 -0.93
CA GLY A 498 -35.68 -7.82 -0.06
C GLY A 498 -35.07 -6.70 0.79
N ARG A 499 -33.87 -6.92 1.35
CA ARG A 499 -33.13 -5.92 2.13
C ARG A 499 -32.71 -4.73 1.27
N ALA A 500 -32.10 -4.99 0.12
CA ALA A 500 -31.69 -3.97 -0.84
C ALA A 500 -32.89 -3.14 -1.33
N MET A 501 -34.05 -3.79 -1.53
CA MET A 501 -35.30 -3.09 -1.84
C MET A 501 -35.74 -2.17 -0.70
N LEU A 502 -35.83 -2.69 0.53
CA LEU A 502 -36.22 -1.89 1.69
C LEU A 502 -35.27 -0.71 1.91
N HIS A 503 -33.96 -0.95 1.86
CA HIS A 503 -32.94 0.09 2.02
C HIS A 503 -32.97 1.10 0.86
N GLY A 504 -33.15 0.63 -0.38
CA GLY A 504 -33.21 1.48 -1.57
C GLY A 504 -34.40 2.43 -1.56
N TRP A 505 -35.60 1.92 -1.30
CA TRP A 505 -36.85 2.70 -1.30
C TRP A 505 -36.98 3.65 -0.11
N THR A 506 -36.33 3.35 1.01
CA THR A 506 -36.30 4.24 2.19
C THR A 506 -35.14 5.22 2.17
N GLY A 507 -34.32 5.24 1.11
CA GLY A 507 -33.10 6.04 1.05
C GLY A 507 -32.08 5.68 2.14
N GLY A 508 -32.17 4.47 2.71
CA GLY A 508 -31.32 3.98 3.80
C GLY A 508 -31.90 4.19 5.21
N LEU A 509 -33.05 4.85 5.38
CA LEU A 509 -33.62 5.09 6.72
C LEU A 509 -33.93 3.81 7.50
N ALA A 510 -34.32 2.74 6.81
CA ALA A 510 -34.58 1.42 7.41
C ALA A 510 -33.32 0.56 7.59
N ALA A 511 -32.15 1.04 7.18
CA ALA A 511 -30.92 0.28 7.26
C ALA A 511 -30.36 0.23 8.69
N HIS A 512 -29.61 -0.84 8.99
CA HIS A 512 -28.95 -1.01 10.28
C HIS A 512 -27.82 0.01 10.46
N ALA A 513 -27.65 0.48 11.69
CA ALA A 513 -26.50 1.25 12.15
C ALA A 513 -26.15 0.78 13.56
N PRO A 514 -24.87 0.83 13.94
CA PRO A 514 -24.44 0.41 15.27
C PRO A 514 -25.08 1.30 16.35
N ARG A 515 -25.26 0.73 17.54
CA ARG A 515 -25.89 1.44 18.66
C ARG A 515 -24.91 2.45 19.25
N HIS A 516 -25.46 3.59 19.72
CA HIS A 516 -24.72 4.62 20.44
C HIS A 516 -23.53 5.25 19.70
N THR A 517 -23.48 5.20 18.37
CA THR A 517 -22.42 5.83 17.56
C THR A 517 -22.82 7.20 17.02
N SER A 518 -21.83 8.03 16.71
CA SER A 518 -21.99 9.20 15.87
C SER A 518 -22.24 8.79 14.41
N PHE A 519 -22.64 9.77 13.59
CA PHE A 519 -22.84 9.58 12.14
C PHE A 519 -23.78 8.42 11.77
N THR A 520 -24.88 8.25 12.51
CA THR A 520 -25.85 7.17 12.27
C THR A 520 -26.34 7.13 10.81
N SER A 521 -26.52 8.30 10.18
CA SER A 521 -26.87 8.40 8.76
C SER A 521 -25.84 7.73 7.85
N HIS A 522 -24.55 7.91 8.12
CA HIS A 522 -23.48 7.33 7.32
C HIS A 522 -23.39 5.82 7.45
N TRP A 523 -23.50 5.29 8.67
CA TRP A 523 -23.58 3.84 8.89
C TRP A 523 -24.76 3.21 8.14
N ARG A 524 -25.92 3.87 8.15
CA ARG A 524 -27.10 3.46 7.37
C ARG A 524 -26.84 3.46 5.87
N GLN A 525 -26.16 4.47 5.33
CA GLN A 525 -25.79 4.47 3.91
C GLN A 525 -24.80 3.35 3.58
N LEU A 526 -23.81 3.06 4.43
CA LEU A 526 -22.92 1.91 4.21
C LEU A 526 -23.68 0.58 4.22
N SER A 527 -24.64 0.40 5.14
CA SER A 527 -25.55 -0.77 5.13
C SER A 527 -26.38 -0.85 3.84
N ARG A 528 -26.91 0.28 3.36
CA ARG A 528 -27.64 0.36 2.09
C ARG A 528 -26.74 -0.08 0.93
N PHE A 529 -25.56 0.50 0.80
CA PHE A 529 -24.62 0.18 -0.28
C PHE A 529 -24.11 -1.25 -0.20
N SER A 530 -23.83 -1.79 0.99
CA SER A 530 -23.45 -3.20 1.16
C SER A 530 -24.58 -4.14 0.70
N SER A 531 -25.84 -3.88 1.08
CA SER A 531 -26.96 -4.70 0.61
C SER A 531 -27.18 -4.62 -0.92
N ALA A 532 -27.01 -3.43 -1.50
CA ALA A 532 -27.07 -3.23 -2.95
C ALA A 532 -25.91 -3.93 -3.67
N PHE A 533 -24.71 -3.89 -3.08
CA PHE A 533 -23.52 -4.56 -3.58
C PHE A 533 -23.71 -6.08 -3.60
N ALA A 534 -24.20 -6.66 -2.50
CA ALA A 534 -24.46 -8.10 -2.43
C ALA A 534 -25.47 -8.55 -3.50
N LEU A 535 -26.58 -7.82 -3.66
CA LEU A 535 -27.55 -8.09 -4.73
C LEU A 535 -26.92 -8.00 -6.12
N LEU A 536 -26.11 -6.97 -6.38
CA LEU A 536 -25.44 -6.78 -7.66
C LEU A 536 -24.39 -7.85 -7.93
N ALA A 537 -23.61 -8.24 -6.92
CA ALA A 537 -22.62 -9.30 -6.99
C ALA A 537 -23.28 -10.65 -7.31
N ASP A 538 -24.37 -10.99 -6.62
CA ASP A 538 -25.15 -12.20 -6.88
C ASP A 538 -25.70 -12.21 -8.31
N MET A 539 -26.25 -11.08 -8.78
CA MET A 539 -26.77 -10.95 -10.14
C MET A 539 -25.65 -11.06 -11.20
N ALA A 540 -24.48 -10.50 -10.93
CA ALA A 540 -23.32 -10.61 -11.81
C ALA A 540 -22.81 -12.06 -11.86
N LEU A 541 -22.68 -12.72 -10.71
CA LEU A 541 -22.27 -14.12 -10.60
C LEU A 541 -23.29 -15.06 -11.26
N LEU A 542 -24.59 -14.84 -11.05
CA LEU A 542 -25.67 -15.62 -11.65
C LEU A 542 -25.66 -15.53 -13.17
N THR A 543 -25.45 -14.33 -13.72
CA THR A 543 -25.55 -14.08 -15.17
C THR A 543 -24.27 -14.36 -15.94
N LEU A 544 -23.11 -14.25 -15.31
CA LEU A 544 -21.81 -14.42 -15.96
C LEU A 544 -21.07 -15.68 -15.52
N GLY A 545 -21.40 -16.26 -14.37
CA GLY A 545 -20.73 -17.42 -13.79
C GLY A 545 -19.21 -17.27 -13.78
N GLY A 546 -18.50 -18.33 -14.20
CA GLY A 546 -17.05 -18.33 -14.32
C GLY A 546 -16.48 -17.38 -15.39
N ALA A 547 -17.30 -16.73 -16.21
CA ALA A 547 -16.83 -15.70 -17.15
C ALA A 547 -16.56 -14.35 -16.46
N LEU A 548 -17.11 -14.12 -15.27
CA LEU A 548 -16.92 -12.87 -14.52
C LEU A 548 -15.44 -12.59 -14.23
N LYS A 549 -14.65 -13.65 -13.94
CA LYS A 549 -13.19 -13.53 -13.73
C LYS A 549 -12.43 -13.02 -14.95
N ARG A 550 -12.98 -13.22 -16.16
CA ARG A 550 -12.42 -12.71 -17.43
C ARG A 550 -12.95 -11.32 -17.80
N LYS A 551 -13.98 -10.83 -17.11
CA LYS A 551 -14.54 -9.48 -17.28
C LYS A 551 -13.88 -8.53 -16.30
N GLU A 552 -12.58 -8.35 -16.47
CA GLU A 552 -11.70 -7.58 -15.58
C GLU A 552 -12.25 -6.18 -15.23
N MET A 553 -12.80 -5.45 -16.20
CA MET A 553 -13.41 -4.13 -15.94
C MET A 553 -14.65 -4.18 -15.03
N LEU A 554 -15.48 -5.22 -15.12
CA LEU A 554 -16.64 -5.38 -14.24
C LEU A 554 -16.20 -5.82 -12.85
N SER A 555 -15.29 -6.79 -12.80
CA SER A 555 -14.66 -7.25 -11.56
C SER A 555 -13.99 -6.09 -10.80
N ALA A 556 -13.27 -5.22 -11.50
CA ALA A 556 -12.62 -4.06 -10.92
C ALA A 556 -13.61 -3.08 -10.27
N ARG A 557 -14.71 -2.74 -10.97
CA ARG A 557 -15.72 -1.82 -10.42
C ARG A 557 -16.45 -2.41 -9.22
N LEU A 558 -16.71 -3.73 -9.22
CA LEU A 558 -17.25 -4.42 -8.06
C LEU A 558 -16.23 -4.40 -6.90
N GLY A 559 -14.95 -4.57 -7.20
CA GLY A 559 -13.85 -4.41 -6.25
C GLY A 559 -13.76 -3.01 -5.65
N ASP A 560 -13.96 -1.96 -6.46
CA ASP A 560 -13.96 -0.58 -6.00
C ASP A 560 -15.10 -0.31 -4.99
N ILE A 561 -16.31 -0.86 -5.25
CA ILE A 561 -17.44 -0.72 -4.31
C ILE A 561 -17.09 -1.34 -2.96
N LEU A 562 -16.57 -2.57 -2.97
CA LEU A 562 -16.15 -3.27 -1.76
C LEU A 562 -15.04 -2.51 -1.03
N ALA A 563 -14.03 -2.04 -1.77
CA ALA A 563 -12.92 -1.30 -1.21
C ALA A 563 -13.39 -0.01 -0.52
N GLU A 564 -14.24 0.79 -1.15
CA GLU A 564 -14.77 2.00 -0.53
C GLU A 564 -15.64 1.67 0.69
N LEU A 565 -16.45 0.61 0.67
CA LEU A 565 -17.20 0.17 1.87
C LEU A 565 -16.27 -0.12 3.05
N TYR A 566 -15.16 -0.82 2.80
CA TYR A 566 -14.14 -1.10 3.81
C TYR A 566 -13.47 0.18 4.31
N LEU A 567 -12.98 1.03 3.40
CA LEU A 567 -12.25 2.26 3.75
C LEU A 567 -13.12 3.27 4.51
N LEU A 568 -14.39 3.42 4.13
CA LEU A 568 -15.34 4.31 4.80
C LEU A 568 -15.79 3.76 6.16
N GLY A 569 -16.01 2.44 6.27
CA GLY A 569 -16.26 1.79 7.55
C GLY A 569 -15.10 1.98 8.52
N ALA A 570 -13.87 1.88 8.02
CA ALA A 570 -12.67 2.18 8.80
C ALA A 570 -12.59 3.64 9.26
N ALA A 571 -12.92 4.60 8.38
CA ALA A 571 -12.94 6.03 8.72
C ALA A 571 -13.94 6.35 9.84
N LEU A 572 -15.14 5.77 9.81
CA LEU A 572 -16.13 5.91 10.88
C LEU A 572 -15.67 5.21 12.17
N LYS A 573 -15.10 3.99 12.08
CA LYS A 573 -14.54 3.30 13.24
C LYS A 573 -13.42 4.11 13.90
N ARG A 574 -12.54 4.73 13.10
CA ARG A 574 -11.47 5.61 13.60
C ARG A 574 -12.06 6.75 14.42
N PHE A 575 -13.06 7.45 13.90
CA PHE A 575 -13.72 8.54 14.61
C PHE A 575 -14.30 8.10 15.97
N GLU A 576 -14.94 6.93 16.01
CA GLU A 576 -15.44 6.34 17.26
C GLU A 576 -14.31 5.99 18.23
N THR A 577 -13.24 5.39 17.72
CA THR A 577 -12.09 4.93 18.51
C THR A 577 -11.30 6.09 19.12
N GLU A 578 -11.19 7.21 18.40
CA GLU A 578 -10.47 8.42 18.85
C GLU A 578 -11.32 9.31 19.78
N GLY A 579 -12.49 8.84 20.22
CA GLY A 579 -13.33 9.54 21.19
C GLY A 579 -14.25 10.60 20.59
N ARG A 580 -14.57 10.49 19.30
CA ARG A 580 -15.52 11.37 18.58
C ARG A 580 -15.14 12.85 18.64
N PRO A 581 -13.92 13.23 18.24
CA PRO A 581 -13.52 14.63 18.24
C PRO A 581 -14.40 15.43 17.28
N GLU A 582 -15.30 16.28 17.80
CA GLU A 582 -16.24 17.07 16.97
C GLU A 582 -15.53 17.93 15.93
N ALA A 583 -14.30 18.36 16.20
CA ALA A 583 -13.46 19.05 15.22
C ALA A 583 -13.26 18.22 13.94
N ASP A 584 -13.18 16.89 14.00
CA ASP A 584 -12.95 16.05 12.81
C ASP A 584 -14.22 15.86 11.97
N ARG A 585 -15.38 16.36 12.40
CA ARG A 585 -16.67 16.16 11.72
C ARG A 585 -16.66 16.61 10.24
N PRO A 586 -16.21 17.83 9.88
CA PRO A 586 -16.19 18.24 8.47
C PRO A 586 -15.33 17.32 7.60
N LEU A 587 -14.20 16.85 8.14
CA LEU A 587 -13.30 15.94 7.46
C LEU A 587 -13.94 14.56 7.23
N VAL A 588 -14.62 14.01 8.24
CA VAL A 588 -15.34 12.74 8.11
C VAL A 588 -16.47 12.88 7.09
N GLU A 589 -17.29 13.92 7.18
CA GLU A 589 -18.37 14.20 6.20
C GLU A 589 -17.82 14.27 4.76
N TYR A 590 -16.68 14.94 4.55
CA TYR A 590 -16.03 15.03 3.25
C TYR A 590 -15.55 13.67 2.73
N VAL A 591 -14.89 12.88 3.60
CA VAL A 591 -14.46 11.51 3.29
C VAL A 591 -15.66 10.65 2.89
N MET A 592 -16.78 10.76 3.61
CA MET A 592 -18.00 10.02 3.31
C MET A 592 -18.62 10.44 1.98
N ALA A 593 -18.75 11.75 1.72
CA ALA A 593 -19.29 12.27 0.46
C ALA A 593 -18.45 11.82 -0.75
N LYS A 594 -17.12 11.97 -0.71
CA LYS A 594 -16.21 11.45 -1.77
C LYS A 594 -16.30 9.94 -1.93
N GLY A 595 -16.44 9.21 -0.83
CA GLY A 595 -16.67 7.77 -0.83
C GLY A 595 -17.96 7.38 -1.55
N TYR A 596 -19.07 8.07 -1.26
CA TYR A 596 -20.35 7.83 -1.89
C TYR A 596 -20.33 8.15 -3.38
N ALA A 597 -19.68 9.23 -3.80
CA ALA A 597 -19.48 9.56 -5.21
C ALA A 597 -18.77 8.42 -5.97
N ARG A 598 -17.68 7.89 -5.41
CA ARG A 598 -16.92 6.76 -5.99
C ARG A 598 -17.72 5.46 -6.02
N ILE A 599 -18.42 5.13 -4.93
CA ILE A 599 -19.32 3.97 -4.87
C ILE A 599 -20.42 4.08 -5.92
N GLY A 600 -21.06 5.24 -6.04
CA GLY A 600 -22.10 5.51 -7.01
C GLY A 600 -21.63 5.38 -8.45
N LEU A 601 -20.50 5.99 -8.79
CA LEU A 601 -19.88 5.88 -10.11
C LEU A 601 -19.56 4.41 -10.46
N ALA A 602 -19.05 3.64 -9.51
CA ALA A 602 -18.75 2.23 -9.70
C ALA A 602 -20.04 1.40 -9.90
N PHE A 603 -21.07 1.62 -9.08
CA PHE A 603 -22.39 0.98 -9.24
C PHE A 603 -22.98 1.25 -10.63
N ASP A 604 -23.07 2.52 -11.04
CA ASP A 604 -23.62 2.86 -12.34
C ASP A 604 -22.78 2.25 -13.47
N GLY A 605 -21.45 2.29 -13.35
CA GLY A 605 -20.53 1.66 -14.29
C GLY A 605 -20.75 0.15 -14.44
N VAL A 606 -21.01 -0.59 -13.35
CA VAL A 606 -21.35 -2.03 -13.44
C VAL A 606 -22.72 -2.20 -14.09
N LEU A 607 -23.74 -1.48 -13.65
CA LEU A 607 -25.11 -1.61 -14.15
C LEU A 607 -25.23 -1.22 -15.64
N ALA A 608 -24.47 -0.24 -16.08
CA ALA A 608 -24.40 0.17 -17.49
C ALA A 608 -23.68 -0.87 -18.38
N ASN A 609 -22.79 -1.68 -17.81
CA ASN A 609 -21.95 -2.62 -18.57
C ASN A 609 -22.27 -4.11 -18.30
N LEU A 610 -23.22 -4.40 -17.41
CA LEU A 610 -23.65 -5.78 -17.17
C LEU A 610 -24.35 -6.32 -18.43
N PRO A 611 -23.90 -7.45 -19.01
CA PRO A 611 -24.48 -7.98 -20.26
C PRO A 611 -25.96 -8.32 -20.13
N SER A 612 -26.38 -8.85 -18.97
CA SER A 612 -27.79 -9.08 -18.69
C SER A 612 -28.49 -7.77 -18.30
N ARG A 613 -29.20 -7.18 -19.26
CA ARG A 613 -29.97 -5.95 -19.06
C ARG A 613 -31.16 -6.14 -18.12
N VAL A 614 -31.74 -7.34 -18.09
CA VAL A 614 -32.78 -7.71 -17.13
C VAL A 614 -32.22 -7.65 -15.71
N ALA A 615 -31.08 -8.30 -15.46
CA ALA A 615 -30.46 -8.27 -14.14
C ALA A 615 -30.06 -6.85 -13.70
N ALA A 616 -29.49 -6.05 -14.61
CA ALA A 616 -29.17 -4.65 -14.33
C ALA A 616 -30.43 -3.83 -14.01
N GLY A 617 -31.51 -4.01 -14.78
CA GLY A 617 -32.80 -3.36 -14.53
C GLY A 617 -33.42 -3.75 -13.19
N THR A 618 -33.33 -5.03 -12.81
CA THR A 618 -33.78 -5.52 -11.51
C THR A 618 -33.01 -4.86 -10.37
N VAL A 619 -31.67 -4.80 -10.44
CA VAL A 619 -30.88 -4.14 -9.40
C VAL A 619 -31.22 -2.65 -9.32
N ARG A 620 -31.38 -1.95 -10.45
CA ARG A 620 -31.80 -0.54 -10.47
C ARG A 620 -33.14 -0.35 -9.76
N ALA A 621 -34.15 -1.16 -10.10
CA ALA A 621 -35.49 -1.03 -9.51
C ALA A 621 -35.53 -1.34 -8.01
N LEU A 622 -34.73 -2.31 -7.55
CA LEU A 622 -34.72 -2.70 -6.14
C LEU A 622 -33.82 -1.78 -5.30
N ALA A 623 -32.55 -1.63 -5.67
CA ALA A 623 -31.57 -0.93 -4.84
C ALA A 623 -31.52 0.60 -5.06
N PHE A 624 -31.90 1.07 -6.25
CA PHE A 624 -31.72 2.46 -6.69
C PHE A 624 -32.97 3.01 -7.40
N PRO A 625 -34.16 3.01 -6.77
CA PRO A 625 -35.41 3.38 -7.42
C PRO A 625 -35.43 4.82 -7.95
N LEU A 626 -34.65 5.72 -7.34
CA LEU A 626 -34.51 7.13 -7.74
C LEU A 626 -33.21 7.41 -8.52
N GLY A 627 -32.49 6.37 -8.93
CA GLY A 627 -31.16 6.49 -9.53
C GLY A 627 -30.03 6.22 -8.53
N VAL A 628 -28.83 5.99 -9.09
CA VAL A 628 -27.62 5.75 -8.32
C VAL A 628 -27.07 7.12 -7.86
N PRO A 629 -26.89 7.37 -6.55
CA PRO A 629 -26.39 8.66 -6.06
C PRO A 629 -24.87 8.75 -6.26
N PHE A 630 -24.36 9.89 -6.74
CA PHE A 630 -22.92 10.15 -6.86
C PHE A 630 -22.56 11.65 -6.68
N GLU A 631 -23.23 12.32 -5.74
CA GLU A 631 -22.96 13.73 -5.43
C GLU A 631 -21.54 13.94 -4.86
N GLU A 632 -20.85 14.94 -5.37
CA GLU A 632 -19.56 15.39 -4.85
C GLU A 632 -19.76 16.33 -3.63
N PRO A 633 -18.74 16.49 -2.76
CA PRO A 633 -18.79 17.43 -1.65
C PRO A 633 -19.10 18.86 -2.11
N SER A 634 -19.81 19.64 -1.29
CA SER A 634 -20.05 21.05 -1.58
C SER A 634 -18.77 21.89 -1.50
N ASP A 635 -18.76 23.04 -2.17
CA ASP A 635 -17.61 23.95 -2.14
C ASP A 635 -17.37 24.50 -0.72
N GLU A 636 -18.42 24.72 0.08
CA GLU A 636 -18.27 25.16 1.47
C GLU A 636 -17.58 24.11 2.34
N LEU A 637 -18.00 22.84 2.24
CA LEU A 637 -17.37 21.74 2.98
C LEU A 637 -15.92 21.53 2.50
N THR A 638 -15.68 21.68 1.20
CA THR A 638 -14.34 21.65 0.62
C THR A 638 -13.44 22.73 1.22
N ALA A 639 -13.92 23.98 1.29
CA ALA A 639 -13.19 25.09 1.87
C ALA A 639 -12.92 24.90 3.36
N GLU A 640 -13.91 24.38 4.12
CA GLU A 640 -13.76 24.09 5.55
C GLU A 640 -12.68 23.03 5.80
N VAL A 641 -12.68 21.93 5.03
CA VAL A 641 -11.66 20.88 5.17
C VAL A 641 -10.28 21.34 4.71
N ALA A 642 -10.18 22.15 3.65
CA ALA A 642 -8.91 22.73 3.22
C ALA A 642 -8.29 23.63 4.31
N ASP A 643 -9.12 24.39 5.03
CA ASP A 643 -8.67 25.31 6.08
C ASP A 643 -8.03 24.58 7.27
N ILE A 644 -8.42 23.32 7.54
CA ILE A 644 -7.82 22.47 8.58
C ILE A 644 -6.30 22.39 8.42
N LEU A 645 -5.82 22.22 7.18
CA LEU A 645 -4.40 22.07 6.89
C LEU A 645 -3.63 23.40 6.92
N MET A 646 -4.32 24.53 6.79
CA MET A 646 -3.75 25.87 6.69
C MET A 646 -3.62 26.61 8.03
N ARG A 647 -4.04 25.97 9.14
CA ARG A 647 -4.00 26.58 10.48
C ARG A 647 -3.48 25.59 11.51
N PRO A 648 -2.78 26.05 12.56
CA PRO A 648 -2.50 25.22 13.73
C PRO A 648 -3.82 24.73 14.32
N SER A 649 -4.04 23.42 14.28
CA SER A 649 -5.29 22.80 14.74
C SER A 649 -5.01 21.38 15.23
N SER A 650 -5.78 20.93 16.20
CA SER A 650 -5.67 19.56 16.68
C SER A 650 -6.01 18.51 15.60
N GLN A 651 -6.85 18.88 14.62
CA GLN A 651 -7.16 18.06 13.44
C GLN A 651 -5.91 17.87 12.57
N ARG A 652 -5.17 18.95 12.27
CA ARG A 652 -3.93 18.89 11.48
C ARG A 652 -2.90 17.97 12.15
N ASP A 653 -2.79 18.02 13.47
CA ASP A 653 -1.86 17.16 14.23
C ASP A 653 -2.33 15.70 14.25
N ARG A 654 -3.63 15.43 14.45
CA ARG A 654 -4.21 14.06 14.38
C ARG A 654 -4.16 13.43 12.99
N LEU A 655 -4.06 14.22 11.92
CA LEU A 655 -3.85 13.70 10.56
C LEU A 655 -2.43 13.19 10.33
N THR A 656 -1.47 13.73 11.09
CA THR A 656 -0.05 13.59 10.83
C THR A 656 0.72 13.05 12.04
N PRO A 657 0.15 12.11 12.84
CA PRO A 657 0.82 11.64 14.03
C PRO A 657 2.11 10.93 13.66
N ASP A 658 3.15 11.19 14.45
CA ASP A 658 4.44 10.50 14.40
C ASP A 658 5.16 10.55 13.05
N LEU A 659 4.83 11.51 12.18
CA LEU A 659 5.67 11.84 11.02
C LEU A 659 6.99 12.44 11.50
N TYR A 660 8.07 12.12 10.78
CA TYR A 660 9.34 12.78 10.97
C TYR A 660 9.32 14.16 10.29
N LEU A 661 9.50 15.21 11.09
CA LEU A 661 9.46 16.61 10.64
C LEU A 661 10.83 17.30 10.69
N GLY A 662 11.94 16.53 10.65
CA GLY A 662 13.30 17.09 10.68
C GLY A 662 13.94 17.23 12.07
N LYS A 663 13.29 16.72 13.13
CA LYS A 663 13.80 16.81 14.50
C LYS A 663 15.17 16.14 14.64
N GLY A 664 16.16 16.87 15.15
CA GLY A 664 17.54 16.37 15.31
C GLY A 664 18.46 16.72 14.13
N ARG A 665 17.93 17.32 13.07
CA ARG A 665 18.70 17.81 11.91
C ARG A 665 18.42 19.30 11.67
N PRO A 666 19.29 20.23 12.12
CA PRO A 666 19.05 21.66 11.98
C PRO A 666 18.87 22.14 10.52
N ASP A 667 19.54 21.47 9.59
CA ASP A 667 19.55 21.73 8.15
C ASP A 667 18.36 21.13 7.39
N HIS A 668 17.47 20.41 8.07
CA HIS A 668 16.35 19.75 7.42
C HIS A 668 15.32 20.76 6.87
N PRO A 669 14.91 20.66 5.59
CA PRO A 669 14.07 21.68 4.94
C PRO A 669 12.66 21.82 5.53
N LEU A 670 12.17 20.80 6.25
CA LEU A 670 10.89 20.88 6.96
C LEU A 670 10.93 21.79 8.19
N ASN A 671 12.11 22.03 8.79
CA ASN A 671 12.23 22.98 9.90
C ASN A 671 11.85 24.39 9.43
N ASP A 672 12.41 24.82 8.29
CA ASP A 672 12.06 26.10 7.67
C ASP A 672 10.56 26.19 7.36
N LEU A 673 9.96 25.09 6.88
CA LEU A 673 8.53 25.06 6.53
C LEU A 673 7.63 25.21 7.76
N GLU A 674 7.88 24.44 8.81
CA GLU A 674 7.06 24.48 10.03
C GLU A 674 7.28 25.78 10.82
N GLU A 675 8.51 26.32 10.83
CA GLU A 675 8.82 27.64 11.41
C GLU A 675 8.07 28.76 10.66
N ALA A 676 8.19 28.81 9.32
CA ALA A 676 7.50 29.79 8.51
C ALA A 676 5.97 29.69 8.67
N PHE A 677 5.44 28.48 8.73
CA PHE A 677 4.01 28.25 8.97
C PHE A 677 3.56 28.84 10.30
N ALA A 678 4.28 28.57 11.39
CA ALA A 678 3.98 29.10 12.72
C ALA A 678 4.01 30.64 12.73
N LEU A 679 5.09 31.24 12.21
CA LEU A 679 5.27 32.69 12.14
C LEU A 679 4.20 33.37 11.28
N VAL A 680 3.90 32.83 10.09
CA VAL A 680 2.86 33.37 9.19
C VAL A 680 1.47 33.29 9.82
N CYS A 681 1.19 32.23 10.59
CA CYS A 681 -0.06 32.13 11.35
C CYS A 681 -0.12 33.14 12.50
N GLU A 682 0.98 33.36 13.22
CA GLU A 682 1.08 34.34 14.31
C GLU A 682 0.84 35.78 13.82
N VAL A 683 1.45 36.17 12.70
CA VAL A 683 1.36 37.56 12.19
C VAL A 683 0.07 37.83 11.40
N ALA A 684 -0.76 36.82 11.13
CA ALA A 684 -1.97 36.98 10.33
C ALA A 684 -2.97 38.03 10.86
N PRO A 685 -3.22 38.17 12.18
CA PRO A 685 -4.03 39.25 12.73
C PRO A 685 -3.40 40.64 12.52
N ILE A 686 -2.08 40.74 12.61
CA ILE A 686 -1.33 41.99 12.38
C ILE A 686 -1.53 42.43 10.92
N GLN A 687 -1.32 41.51 9.98
CA GLN A 687 -1.54 41.75 8.56
C GLN A 687 -3.00 42.11 8.24
N LYS A 688 -3.97 41.53 8.97
CA LYS A 688 -5.38 41.87 8.82
C LYS A 688 -5.65 43.33 9.20
N ARG A 689 -5.15 43.80 10.36
CA ARG A 689 -5.28 45.21 10.78
C ARG A 689 -4.64 46.17 9.77
N MET A 690 -3.45 45.82 9.26
CA MET A 690 -2.76 46.58 8.21
C MET A 690 -3.61 46.69 6.92
N ARG A 691 -4.21 45.57 6.48
CA ARG A 691 -5.11 45.54 5.30
C ARG A 691 -6.36 46.40 5.52
N GLU A 692 -6.98 46.34 6.69
CA GLU A 692 -8.15 47.16 7.06
C GLU A 692 -7.81 48.66 7.08
N ALA A 693 -6.61 49.01 7.54
CA ALA A 693 -6.06 50.36 7.49
C ALA A 693 -5.57 50.78 6.09
N LYS A 694 -5.61 49.90 5.08
CA LYS A 694 -5.09 50.10 3.72
C LYS A 694 -3.59 50.47 3.68
N ILE A 695 -2.83 50.11 4.70
CA ILE A 695 -1.37 50.31 4.77
C ILE A 695 -0.69 48.96 4.60
N ARG A 696 0.24 48.85 3.64
CA ARG A 696 0.96 47.59 3.36
C ARG A 696 2.38 47.57 3.87
N ASP A 697 2.98 48.75 3.97
CA ASP A 697 4.35 48.92 4.42
C ASP A 697 4.39 48.90 5.95
N ALA A 698 5.27 48.07 6.52
CA ALA A 698 5.35 47.85 7.97
C ALA A 698 5.83 49.12 8.70
N GLU A 699 6.78 49.86 8.12
CA GLU A 699 7.25 51.13 8.69
C GLU A 699 6.17 52.22 8.65
N ALA A 700 5.41 52.31 7.55
CA ALA A 700 4.29 53.23 7.44
C ALA A 700 3.19 52.89 8.44
N ALA A 701 2.93 51.60 8.67
CA ALA A 701 1.97 51.15 9.68
C ALA A 701 2.45 51.49 11.11
N LEU A 702 3.75 51.39 11.38
CA LEU A 702 4.35 51.80 12.64
C LEU A 702 4.21 53.32 12.86
N LYS A 703 4.55 54.12 11.85
CA LYS A 703 4.40 55.59 11.88
C LYS A 703 2.94 56.02 12.08
N ALA A 704 2.00 55.26 11.54
CA ALA A 704 0.56 55.48 11.69
C ALA A 704 -0.01 54.92 13.01
N GLY A 705 0.79 54.27 13.85
CA GLY A 705 0.36 53.67 15.13
C GLY A 705 -0.56 52.46 14.98
N ILE A 706 -0.60 51.83 13.79
CA ILE A 706 -1.43 50.64 13.50
C ILE A 706 -0.75 49.36 13.99
N VAL A 707 0.58 49.35 14.05
CA VAL A 707 1.40 48.25 14.56
C VAL A 707 2.50 48.79 15.49
N THR A 708 3.01 47.92 16.37
CA THR A 708 4.14 48.21 17.26
C THR A 708 5.48 47.83 16.64
N ALA A 709 6.60 48.31 17.19
CA ALA A 709 7.94 47.95 16.70
C ALA A 709 8.22 46.43 16.81
N ASP A 710 7.72 45.80 17.88
CA ASP A 710 7.81 44.35 18.07
C ASP A 710 6.98 43.57 17.02
N GLU A 711 5.79 44.07 16.68
CA GLU A 711 4.97 43.49 15.60
C GLU A 711 5.62 43.66 14.21
N VAL A 712 6.37 44.74 13.98
CA VAL A 712 7.18 44.91 12.76
C VAL A 712 8.30 43.86 12.70
N ALA A 713 9.04 43.67 13.79
CA ALA A 713 10.10 42.65 13.85
C ALA A 713 9.53 41.23 13.59
N ARG A 714 8.34 40.92 14.12
CA ARG A 714 7.67 39.64 13.85
C ARG A 714 7.23 39.49 12.39
N LEU A 715 6.75 40.57 11.75
CA LEU A 715 6.43 40.57 10.31
C LEU A 715 7.67 40.32 9.44
N GLU A 716 8.80 40.93 9.80
CA GLU A 716 10.10 40.73 9.12
C GLU A 716 10.58 39.29 9.27
N ALA A 717 10.57 38.74 10.49
CA ALA A 717 10.92 37.35 10.74
C ALA A 717 10.04 36.36 9.93
N ALA A 718 8.72 36.59 9.87
CA ALA A 718 7.82 35.79 9.05
C ALA A 718 8.12 35.90 7.55
N ALA A 719 8.50 37.08 7.07
CA ALA A 719 8.87 37.30 5.67
C ALA A 719 10.19 36.60 5.31
N GLU A 720 11.20 36.65 6.18
CA GLU A 720 12.47 35.94 6.02
C GLU A 720 12.28 34.43 6.00
N ALA A 721 11.51 33.88 6.95
CA ALA A 721 11.19 32.45 6.98
C ALA A 721 10.44 32.01 5.72
N THR A 722 9.46 32.81 5.27
CA THR A 722 8.76 32.57 4.00
C THR A 722 9.72 32.55 2.81
N ALA A 723 10.69 33.47 2.76
CA ALA A 723 11.68 33.52 1.68
C ALA A 723 12.55 32.26 1.64
N ARG A 724 12.95 31.71 2.81
CA ARG A 724 13.69 30.43 2.88
C ARG A 724 12.88 29.27 2.31
N VAL A 725 11.60 29.17 2.68
CA VAL A 725 10.70 28.10 2.19
C VAL A 725 10.46 28.20 0.69
N VAL A 726 10.27 29.41 0.16
CA VAL A 726 10.01 29.63 -1.27
C VAL A 726 11.25 29.38 -2.13
N ALA A 727 12.44 29.57 -1.57
CA ALA A 727 13.68 29.35 -2.29
C ALA A 727 13.80 27.90 -2.77
N VAL A 728 14.40 27.76 -3.94
CA VAL A 728 14.85 26.48 -4.52
C VAL A 728 16.36 26.48 -4.60
N ASP A 729 16.96 25.31 -4.70
CA ASP A 729 18.40 25.17 -4.81
C ASP A 729 18.88 25.46 -6.25
N SER A 730 20.13 25.87 -6.35
CA SER A 730 20.84 26.01 -7.62
C SER A 730 22.26 25.50 -7.44
N PHE A 731 22.81 24.96 -8.52
CA PHE A 731 24.11 24.30 -8.52
C PHE A 731 24.98 24.93 -9.62
N ALA A 732 26.30 24.92 -9.43
CA ALA A 732 27.18 25.34 -10.53
C ALA A 732 27.02 24.36 -11.69
N MET A 733 27.06 24.87 -12.93
CA MET A 733 26.82 24.02 -14.11
C MET A 733 27.77 22.82 -14.19
N ALA A 734 29.02 23.01 -13.75
CA ALA A 734 30.05 21.98 -13.71
C ALA A 734 29.74 20.85 -12.71
N ASP A 735 28.99 21.14 -11.64
CA ASP A 735 28.59 20.15 -10.64
C ASP A 735 27.45 19.25 -11.17
N VAL A 736 26.63 19.78 -12.09
CA VAL A 736 25.48 19.07 -12.66
C VAL A 736 25.84 18.29 -13.91
N SER A 737 26.71 18.85 -14.77
CA SER A 737 27.00 18.29 -16.08
C SER A 737 28.50 18.18 -16.33
N PRO A 738 29.03 16.98 -16.65
CA PRO A 738 30.42 16.83 -17.05
C PRO A 738 30.73 17.53 -18.40
N LEU A 739 29.70 18.00 -19.11
CA LEU A 739 29.83 18.72 -20.38
C LEU A 739 29.71 20.24 -20.22
N ALA A 740 29.69 20.76 -18.98
CA ALA A 740 29.49 22.19 -18.70
C ALA A 740 30.45 23.10 -19.49
N ALA A 741 31.69 22.67 -19.70
CA ALA A 741 32.71 23.41 -20.45
C ALA A 741 32.28 23.78 -21.88
N GLN A 742 31.37 23.03 -22.52
CA GLN A 742 30.87 23.38 -23.84
C GLN A 742 30.07 24.70 -23.84
N HIS A 743 29.57 25.16 -22.70
CA HIS A 743 28.83 26.40 -22.60
C HIS A 743 29.70 27.58 -22.12
N ASP A 744 30.98 27.34 -21.84
CA ASP A 744 31.92 28.40 -21.52
C ASP A 744 32.28 29.20 -22.78
N ARG A 745 31.57 30.32 -22.95
CA ARG A 745 31.78 31.25 -24.07
C ARG A 745 33.15 31.94 -24.00
N ARG A 746 33.78 32.05 -22.82
CA ARG A 746 35.10 32.66 -22.67
C ARG A 746 36.19 31.71 -23.16
N ALA A 747 36.12 30.44 -22.77
CA ALA A 747 37.03 29.41 -23.26
C ALA A 747 36.95 29.20 -24.79
N ARG A 748 35.75 29.31 -25.38
CA ARG A 748 35.57 29.24 -26.84
C ARG A 748 36.17 30.43 -27.59
N ALA A 749 36.04 31.64 -27.05
CA ALA A 749 36.62 32.84 -27.68
C ALA A 749 38.16 32.82 -27.71
N GLU A 750 38.79 32.19 -26.71
CA GLU A 750 40.26 32.04 -26.66
C GLU A 750 40.77 30.90 -27.56
N GLY A 751 39.97 29.85 -27.80
CA GLY A 751 40.30 28.76 -28.71
C GLY A 751 40.20 29.11 -30.20
N ASP A 752 39.20 29.91 -30.60
CA ASP A 752 39.02 30.33 -32.01
C ASP A 752 40.07 31.36 -32.48
N HIS A 753 40.74 32.07 -31.55
CA HIS A 753 41.84 32.98 -31.89
C HIS A 753 43.21 32.30 -32.01
N ALA A 754 43.36 31.04 -31.60
CA ALA A 754 44.61 30.29 -31.70
C ALA A 754 44.83 29.65 -33.09
N ASP A 755 43.76 29.41 -33.86
CA ASP A 755 43.82 28.79 -35.21
C ASP A 755 43.83 29.81 -36.38
N GLU A 756 43.77 31.11 -36.08
CA GLU A 756 43.78 32.17 -37.10
C GLU A 756 45.14 32.45 -37.78
N PRO A 757 46.33 32.23 -37.16
CA PRO A 757 47.60 32.48 -37.85
C PRO A 757 47.91 31.43 -38.94
N ALA A 758 47.47 30.18 -38.79
CA ALA A 758 47.86 29.09 -39.70
C ALA A 758 47.06 29.06 -41.03
N ARG A 759 45.93 29.79 -41.13
CA ARG A 759 45.15 29.87 -42.37
C ARG A 759 45.52 31.06 -43.27
N ARG A 760 46.39 31.97 -42.82
CA ARG A 760 46.88 33.10 -43.64
C ARG A 760 48.18 32.82 -44.39
N GLU A 761 48.97 31.82 -44.01
CA GLU A 761 50.21 31.44 -44.72
C GLU A 761 50.02 30.48 -45.91
N ALA A 762 48.79 30.03 -46.19
CA ALA A 762 48.48 29.19 -47.37
C ALA A 762 47.84 29.96 -48.54
N ALA A 763 47.79 31.31 -48.45
CA ALA A 763 47.18 32.19 -49.45
C ALA A 763 48.11 33.34 -49.91
N GLU A 764 49.40 33.25 -49.61
CA GLU A 764 50.50 34.00 -50.25
C GLU A 764 51.43 33.00 -50.95
#